data_AF-A0A2V8RAE1-F1
#
_entry.id   AF-A0A2V8RAE1-F1
#
_cell.length_a   1.000
_cell.length_b   1.000
_cell.length_c   1.000
_cell.angle_alpha   90.00
_cell.angle_beta   90.00
_cell.angle_gamma   90.00
#
_symmetry.space_group_name_H-M   'P 1'
#
loop_
_entity.id
_entity.type
_entity.pdbx_description
1 polymer ?
#
loop_
_entity_poly.entity_id
_entity_poly.type
_entity_poly.pdbx_seq_one_letter_code
_entity_poly.pdbx_strand_id
1 'polypeptide(L)'
;MLRRKHNSFFNALTVALVLSLVPSTLLAQQGSGRQPAPAVNDPRQAATPQPTAQTFTGSIFGGNEEMKPKAGEPRASESAPSPKSAGPSPIPYAVVALKTTPRETGGAQQSSTSTPQQSSTSATQTTQPPAPSANNPPSPQPPAQTPQTASPTQSQTQQSTNPAAPAQSQQPAQPAVPPTAPANPAPSTQQAPAVQPTQGQQPGTPGSQVQSPQNPPAPGQESVPRPAPQRQQLNVPQVAPGFKAESGPFPTLERVGVDMAEQRPLSVREAIELALANNKDIEVARENVRAAEFDLKAARGVYDPHFLTNSYYERTETPAASFLSGTTTASVVQSGFFSTSSVQGLTPKFGGGYRLDFVNNRITTNNIFAALNPQYPSSLTFNYTQPLLKGRGFDQSRRQIEIAKKNLSLTDSQFRQRAIETITNVQRAYWDLVYALRNLQIQQEAVRDARAQLEHNKRLVSEGMLAPIDVVAAEAQVSGFEQSVYSALDDVGRAENNLKNLVAENRESPLWNVSVVPTDSVDLAPPAVDLTNAMQVALKSRPELQQSDVAAAINEVEQRYAREQTKPQVDLVASYGTVGLAGALNTSTSNPLTASSTQFRESINQLIGVVNPGLPPGQQLVPIPVPPPQTLPGILVGGEGQSLTNLGANRFKDFRVGVTVNLPFRNTTAEAQLGRTLVDRDRIRTQREQLEQLIQVDVRNAIQQVRTAESRLRAAAAARSASEQQYTSEQRKLDAGQSTVFLVLERQTALTTARGNELRAQTELNKAIADLQRATGNALEQNRVEIRLK
;
A
#
# COMPACT_ATOMS: atom_id res chain seq x y z
N MET A 1 32.94 -29.75 -26.05
CA MET A 1 31.48 -29.73 -25.78
C MET A 1 30.73 -28.52 -26.35
N LEU A 2 31.25 -27.28 -26.33
CA LEU A 2 30.47 -26.05 -26.63
C LEU A 2 29.64 -26.06 -27.94
N ARG A 3 30.12 -26.67 -29.04
CA ARG A 3 29.39 -26.70 -30.33
C ARG A 3 28.00 -27.35 -30.29
N ARG A 4 27.70 -28.26 -29.34
CA ARG A 4 26.39 -28.97 -29.30
C ARG A 4 25.25 -28.21 -28.62
N LYS A 5 25.53 -27.18 -27.79
CA LYS A 5 24.48 -26.41 -27.08
C LYS A 5 23.98 -25.16 -27.84
N HIS A 6 24.64 -24.73 -28.91
CA HIS A 6 24.17 -23.59 -29.71
C HIS A 6 22.96 -23.95 -30.59
N ASN A 7 22.96 -25.11 -31.25
CA ASN A 7 21.86 -25.52 -32.14
C ASN A 7 20.53 -25.74 -31.40
N SER A 8 20.53 -26.19 -30.15
CA SER A 8 19.27 -26.41 -29.42
C SER A 8 18.53 -25.11 -29.11
N PHE A 9 19.25 -24.00 -28.85
CA PHE A 9 18.64 -22.71 -28.55
C PHE A 9 18.08 -22.05 -29.82
N PHE A 10 18.84 -22.10 -30.92
CA PHE A 10 18.33 -21.61 -32.22
C PHE A 10 17.15 -22.43 -32.73
N ASN A 11 17.22 -23.77 -32.72
CA ASN A 11 16.10 -24.60 -33.18
C ASN A 11 14.84 -24.41 -32.31
N ALA A 12 14.97 -24.21 -31.00
CA ALA A 12 13.82 -23.91 -30.13
C ALA A 12 13.16 -22.57 -30.51
N LEU A 13 13.95 -21.54 -30.81
CA LEU A 13 13.45 -20.24 -31.26
C LEU A 13 12.77 -20.34 -32.64
N THR A 14 13.33 -21.12 -33.57
CA THR A 14 12.72 -21.38 -34.88
C THR A 14 11.38 -22.12 -34.76
N VAL A 15 11.29 -23.15 -33.91
CA VAL A 15 10.03 -23.90 -33.69
C VAL A 15 8.97 -23.02 -33.03
N ALA A 16 9.35 -22.16 -32.07
CA ALA A 16 8.43 -21.23 -31.43
C ALA A 16 7.86 -20.19 -32.43
N LEU A 17 8.68 -19.69 -33.35
CA LEU A 17 8.25 -18.70 -34.36
C LEU A 17 7.37 -19.30 -35.48
N VAL A 18 7.52 -20.59 -35.77
CA VAL A 18 6.74 -21.30 -36.81
C VAL A 18 5.34 -21.69 -36.32
N LEU A 19 5.15 -21.94 -35.02
CA LEU A 19 3.83 -22.32 -34.49
C LEU A 19 2.81 -21.17 -34.36
N SER A 20 3.24 -19.91 -34.46
CA SER A 20 2.36 -18.73 -34.33
C SER A 20 1.85 -18.17 -35.67
N LEU A 21 2.15 -18.80 -36.81
CA LEU A 21 1.85 -18.28 -38.15
C LEU A 21 1.14 -19.35 -39.01
N VAL A 22 -0.12 -19.65 -38.68
CA VAL A 22 -1.00 -20.51 -39.49
C VAL A 22 -2.31 -19.78 -39.81
N PRO A 23 -2.48 -19.24 -41.03
CA PRO A 23 -3.77 -18.78 -41.52
C PRO A 23 -4.57 -19.96 -42.10
N SER A 24 -5.75 -20.25 -41.53
CA SER A 24 -6.63 -21.32 -42.00
C SER A 24 -7.22 -21.00 -43.37
N THR A 25 -7.04 -21.91 -44.34
CA THR A 25 -7.79 -21.91 -45.61
C THR A 25 -8.22 -23.34 -45.96
N LEU A 26 -9.50 -23.55 -46.26
CA LEU A 26 -10.06 -24.84 -46.69
C LEU A 26 -11.35 -24.62 -47.51
N LEU A 27 -11.60 -25.52 -48.48
CA LEU A 27 -12.71 -25.54 -49.45
C LEU A 27 -12.73 -24.40 -50.52
N ALA A 28 -13.12 -24.64 -51.78
CA ALA A 28 -13.21 -25.90 -52.55
C ALA A 28 -13.32 -25.64 -54.08
N GLN A 29 -12.86 -26.61 -54.90
CA GLN A 29 -13.30 -26.86 -56.29
C GLN A 29 -14.79 -27.32 -56.30
N GLN A 30 -15.64 -27.29 -57.34
CA GLN A 30 -15.62 -27.08 -58.81
C GLN A 30 -16.99 -26.46 -59.23
N GLY A 31 -17.35 -26.14 -60.49
CA GLY A 31 -16.68 -26.20 -61.79
C GLY A 31 -17.66 -26.44 -62.97
N SER A 32 -17.30 -25.99 -64.18
CA SER A 32 -17.96 -26.24 -65.50
C SER A 32 -19.38 -25.67 -65.77
N GLY A 33 -19.56 -24.91 -66.87
CA GLY A 33 -20.89 -24.74 -67.50
C GLY A 33 -21.17 -23.48 -68.36
N ARG A 34 -20.89 -23.55 -69.68
CA ARG A 34 -21.50 -22.79 -70.81
C ARG A 34 -21.52 -21.23 -70.85
N GLN A 35 -20.96 -20.71 -71.95
CA GLN A 35 -21.37 -19.46 -72.66
C GLN A 35 -22.64 -19.74 -73.55
N PRO A 36 -23.32 -18.74 -74.19
CA PRO A 36 -22.86 -17.41 -74.62
C PRO A 36 -23.79 -16.20 -74.31
N ALA A 37 -23.45 -15.03 -74.88
CA ALA A 37 -24.15 -13.73 -74.83
C ALA A 37 -25.01 -13.50 -76.13
N PRO A 38 -25.53 -12.30 -76.53
CA PRO A 38 -25.47 -10.93 -75.94
C PRO A 38 -26.82 -10.12 -76.03
N ALA A 39 -26.72 -8.76 -76.05
CA ALA A 39 -27.73 -7.76 -76.51
C ALA A 39 -28.86 -7.34 -75.51
N VAL A 40 -29.46 -6.13 -75.50
CA VAL A 40 -29.21 -4.85 -76.23
C VAL A 40 -29.85 -3.61 -75.50
N ASN A 41 -29.36 -2.39 -75.77
CA ASN A 41 -29.91 -1.01 -75.55
C ASN A 41 -30.70 -0.60 -74.27
N ASP A 42 -30.11 0.28 -73.44
CA ASP A 42 -30.22 1.78 -73.45
C ASP A 42 -31.55 2.47 -73.89
N PRO A 43 -31.91 3.73 -73.48
CA PRO A 43 -31.45 4.62 -72.38
C PRO A 43 -32.60 5.19 -71.48
N ARG A 44 -32.26 6.00 -70.43
CA ARG A 44 -32.68 7.43 -70.23
C ARG A 44 -32.75 7.93 -68.77
N GLN A 45 -32.37 9.20 -68.59
CA GLN A 45 -32.80 10.23 -67.59
C GLN A 45 -32.71 9.87 -66.08
N ALA A 46 -31.96 10.55 -65.20
CA ALA A 46 -31.68 11.99 -64.95
C ALA A 46 -32.68 12.69 -64.00
N ALA A 47 -32.15 13.66 -63.23
CA ALA A 47 -32.79 14.57 -62.26
C ALA A 47 -33.06 14.05 -60.82
N THR A 48 -32.39 14.73 -59.87
CA THR A 48 -32.67 14.87 -58.43
C THR A 48 -34.01 15.63 -58.19
N PRO A 49 -34.66 15.60 -56.98
CA PRO A 49 -34.08 16.22 -55.77
C PRO A 49 -34.43 15.60 -54.39
N GLN A 50 -33.84 16.22 -53.36
CA GLN A 50 -34.22 16.24 -51.92
C GLN A 50 -35.67 16.79 -51.70
N PRO A 51 -36.32 16.71 -50.50
CA PRO A 51 -35.74 17.11 -49.20
C PRO A 51 -36.32 16.48 -47.89
N THR A 52 -35.94 17.10 -46.75
CA THR A 52 -36.60 17.28 -45.42
C THR A 52 -37.99 16.67 -45.10
N ALA A 53 -38.38 16.41 -43.83
CA ALA A 53 -37.70 16.32 -42.52
C ALA A 53 -38.70 15.92 -41.38
N GLN A 54 -38.17 15.74 -40.15
CA GLN A 54 -38.83 15.94 -38.84
C GLN A 54 -40.05 15.10 -38.39
N THR A 55 -39.80 14.25 -37.39
CA THR A 55 -40.59 13.99 -36.15
C THR A 55 -42.11 13.72 -36.20
N PHE A 56 -42.54 12.64 -35.52
CA PHE A 56 -43.44 12.78 -34.35
C PHE A 56 -43.35 11.58 -33.37
N THR A 57 -44.10 11.66 -32.27
CA THR A 57 -44.11 10.79 -31.07
C THR A 57 -44.68 9.39 -31.24
N GLY A 58 -44.31 8.44 -30.37
CA GLY A 58 -45.07 7.20 -30.12
C GLY A 58 -44.40 6.28 -29.08
N SER A 59 -45.19 5.60 -28.24
CA SER A 59 -44.71 4.65 -27.20
C SER A 59 -45.65 3.43 -27.10
N ILE A 60 -45.32 2.49 -26.20
CA ILE A 60 -46.11 1.36 -25.66
C ILE A 60 -45.85 -0.05 -26.26
N PHE A 61 -45.99 -1.04 -25.36
CA PHE A 61 -45.75 -2.48 -25.51
C PHE A 61 -46.84 -3.21 -26.34
N GLY A 62 -46.46 -4.38 -26.88
CA GLY A 62 -47.35 -5.34 -27.55
C GLY A 62 -48.20 -6.24 -26.64
N GLY A 63 -48.64 -7.40 -27.16
CA GLY A 63 -49.38 -8.43 -26.42
C GLY A 63 -49.97 -9.56 -27.29
N ASN A 64 -50.09 -10.75 -26.66
CA ASN A 64 -51.04 -11.85 -26.93
C ASN A 64 -50.85 -12.72 -28.21
N GLU A 65 -51.14 -14.03 -28.30
CA GLU A 65 -51.53 -15.16 -27.37
C GLU A 65 -51.51 -16.51 -28.20
N GLU A 66 -51.78 -17.77 -27.78
CA GLU A 66 -52.19 -18.49 -26.54
C GLU A 66 -51.87 -20.02 -26.67
N MET A 67 -52.14 -20.79 -25.61
CA MET A 67 -52.52 -22.22 -25.52
C MET A 67 -51.51 -23.40 -25.62
N LYS A 68 -52.02 -24.55 -25.11
CA LYS A 68 -51.45 -25.91 -24.85
C LYS A 68 -52.47 -26.98 -25.36
N PRO A 69 -52.45 -28.33 -25.11
CA PRO A 69 -51.62 -29.20 -24.23
C PRO A 69 -51.18 -30.59 -24.82
N LYS A 70 -50.71 -31.52 -23.94
CA LYS A 70 -50.52 -33.00 -24.07
C LYS A 70 -49.36 -33.51 -24.98
N ALA A 71 -48.82 -34.74 -24.83
CA ALA A 71 -48.60 -35.66 -23.68
C ALA A 71 -47.77 -36.90 -24.15
N GLY A 72 -46.89 -37.50 -23.32
CA GLY A 72 -46.23 -38.78 -23.63
C GLY A 72 -44.94 -39.11 -22.85
N GLU A 73 -44.80 -40.37 -22.43
CA GLU A 73 -43.72 -41.01 -21.65
C GLU A 73 -43.14 -42.22 -22.44
N PRO A 74 -42.19 -43.05 -21.94
CA PRO A 74 -41.04 -42.83 -21.03
C PRO A 74 -39.73 -43.55 -21.47
N ARG A 75 -38.57 -43.22 -20.87
CA ARG A 75 -37.58 -44.15 -20.22
C ARG A 75 -36.27 -43.45 -19.85
N ALA A 76 -35.43 -44.12 -19.05
CA ALA A 76 -34.25 -43.55 -18.39
C ALA A 76 -32.97 -44.39 -18.54
N SER A 77 -31.82 -43.73 -18.42
CA SER A 77 -30.52 -44.34 -18.07
C SER A 77 -29.55 -43.31 -17.47
N GLU A 78 -28.73 -43.81 -16.54
CA GLU A 78 -27.45 -43.36 -15.95
C GLU A 78 -26.60 -42.23 -16.62
N SER A 79 -25.61 -41.60 -15.95
CA SER A 79 -25.29 -41.41 -14.51
C SER A 79 -24.06 -40.45 -14.34
N ALA A 80 -23.71 -40.12 -13.09
CA ALA A 80 -22.44 -39.50 -12.64
C ALA A 80 -22.17 -38.00 -12.98
N PRO A 81 -21.28 -37.29 -12.22
CA PRO A 81 -21.43 -35.85 -12.01
C PRO A 81 -20.24 -34.93 -12.39
N SER A 82 -20.52 -33.64 -12.54
CA SER A 82 -19.53 -32.56 -12.70
C SER A 82 -18.76 -32.26 -11.39
N PRO A 83 -17.46 -31.92 -11.45
CA PRO A 83 -16.68 -31.56 -10.26
C PRO A 83 -17.00 -30.15 -9.75
N LYS A 84 -16.93 -29.97 -8.42
CA LYS A 84 -17.05 -28.65 -7.76
C LYS A 84 -15.78 -27.83 -7.94
N SER A 85 -15.92 -26.50 -8.02
CA SER A 85 -14.80 -25.56 -7.91
C SER A 85 -14.24 -25.55 -6.48
N ALA A 86 -12.92 -25.66 -6.37
CA ALA A 86 -12.20 -25.41 -5.12
C ALA A 86 -11.73 -23.95 -5.10
N GLY A 87 -12.13 -23.18 -4.09
CA GLY A 87 -11.53 -21.87 -3.81
C GLY A 87 -10.11 -22.03 -3.25
N PRO A 88 -9.20 -21.07 -3.47
CA PRO A 88 -7.83 -21.18 -2.98
C PRO A 88 -7.78 -21.06 -1.45
N SER A 89 -7.28 -22.10 -0.78
CA SER A 89 -7.03 -22.06 0.67
C SER A 89 -5.85 -21.12 0.99
N PRO A 90 -5.95 -20.24 1.99
CA PRO A 90 -4.82 -19.43 2.43
C PRO A 90 -3.78 -20.31 3.12
N ILE A 91 -2.53 -20.25 2.65
CA ILE A 91 -1.42 -21.02 3.24
C ILE A 91 -0.73 -20.15 4.31
N PRO A 92 -0.59 -20.61 5.57
CA PRO A 92 -0.03 -19.80 6.65
C PRO A 92 1.50 -19.69 6.57
N TYR A 93 1.99 -18.59 5.98
CA TYR A 93 3.42 -18.35 5.72
C TYR A 93 4.21 -17.62 6.81
N ALA A 94 3.67 -17.48 8.02
CA ALA A 94 4.50 -17.17 9.20
C ALA A 94 3.91 -17.86 10.43
N VAL A 95 4.76 -18.53 11.20
CA VAL A 95 4.40 -19.13 12.49
C VAL A 95 5.36 -18.57 13.52
N VAL A 96 4.81 -17.81 14.47
CA VAL A 96 5.55 -17.41 15.66
C VAL A 96 5.65 -18.65 16.54
N ALA A 97 6.83 -19.27 16.58
CA ALA A 97 7.04 -20.53 17.27
C ALA A 97 7.62 -20.29 18.66
N LEU A 98 6.97 -20.82 19.69
CA LEU A 98 7.55 -20.84 21.04
C LEU A 98 8.39 -22.08 21.28
N LYS A 99 9.43 -21.90 22.10
CA LYS A 99 10.24 -23.00 22.62
C LYS A 99 9.53 -23.68 23.80
N THR A 100 8.95 -24.84 23.56
CA THR A 100 8.40 -25.74 24.58
C THR A 100 9.50 -26.65 25.12
N THR A 101 10.00 -26.34 26.31
CA THR A 101 10.79 -27.26 27.13
C THR A 101 10.03 -27.54 28.43
N PRO A 102 9.61 -28.79 28.69
CA PRO A 102 8.98 -29.16 29.95
C PRO A 102 9.91 -28.88 31.14
N ARG A 103 9.31 -28.58 32.29
CA ARG A 103 9.99 -28.59 33.59
C ARG A 103 9.62 -29.89 34.27
N GLU A 104 10.60 -30.75 34.55
CA GLU A 104 10.34 -31.99 35.28
C GLU A 104 9.99 -31.69 36.74
N THR A 105 8.86 -32.22 37.19
CA THR A 105 8.49 -32.39 38.60
C THR A 105 7.69 -33.68 38.69
N GLY A 106 8.24 -34.69 39.39
CA GLY A 106 7.63 -36.00 39.51
C GLY A 106 6.55 -36.07 40.58
N GLY A 107 5.51 -36.86 40.31
CA GLY A 107 4.40 -37.21 41.19
C GLY A 107 3.54 -38.26 40.47
N ALA A 108 3.01 -39.26 41.18
CA ALA A 108 2.54 -40.49 40.56
C ALA A 108 1.14 -40.93 41.02
N GLN A 109 0.54 -41.84 40.23
CA GLN A 109 -0.69 -42.63 40.54
C GLN A 109 -2.00 -41.81 40.55
N GLN A 110 -3.19 -42.35 40.24
CA GLN A 110 -3.61 -43.63 39.62
C GLN A 110 -5.09 -43.53 39.17
N SER A 111 -5.50 -44.26 38.11
CA SER A 111 -6.91 -44.68 37.81
C SER A 111 -8.01 -43.59 37.66
N SER A 112 -9.17 -43.81 37.01
CA SER A 112 -9.63 -44.81 36.01
C SER A 112 -10.97 -44.35 35.38
N THR A 113 -11.22 -44.74 34.13
CA THR A 113 -12.55 -44.98 33.48
C THR A 113 -13.83 -44.32 34.03
N SER A 114 -14.50 -43.49 33.22
CA SER A 114 -15.81 -43.87 32.63
C SER A 114 -16.33 -42.87 31.57
N THR A 115 -16.81 -43.41 30.45
CA THR A 115 -17.92 -42.89 29.62
C THR A 115 -19.11 -43.84 29.88
N PRO A 116 -20.40 -43.50 29.64
CA PRO A 116 -20.89 -43.08 28.31
C PRO A 116 -22.15 -42.17 28.26
N GLN A 117 -22.59 -41.81 27.02
CA GLN A 117 -24.00 -41.74 26.57
C GLN A 117 -24.98 -40.69 27.21
N GLN A 118 -26.05 -40.18 26.56
CA GLN A 118 -26.58 -40.30 25.18
C GLN A 118 -27.61 -39.17 24.86
N SER A 119 -28.09 -39.11 23.60
CA SER A 119 -29.45 -38.68 23.14
C SER A 119 -30.11 -37.41 23.72
N SER A 120 -30.40 -36.32 22.99
CA SER A 120 -31.15 -36.12 21.71
C SER A 120 -32.69 -36.06 21.80
N THR A 121 -33.27 -34.89 21.49
CA THR A 121 -34.58 -34.63 20.83
C THR A 121 -34.69 -33.11 20.60
N SER A 122 -35.44 -32.49 19.67
CA SER A 122 -36.08 -32.81 18.38
C SER A 122 -37.38 -32.00 18.26
N ALA A 123 -37.50 -31.17 17.20
CA ALA A 123 -38.72 -30.48 16.73
C ALA A 123 -39.27 -29.32 17.63
N THR A 124 -40.11 -28.37 17.17
CA THR A 124 -40.89 -28.28 15.90
C THR A 124 -40.99 -26.84 15.36
N GLN A 125 -41.49 -26.67 14.13
CA GLN A 125 -41.98 -25.41 13.51
C GLN A 125 -43.14 -24.80 14.35
N THR A 126 -43.66 -23.56 14.20
CA THR A 126 -43.91 -22.73 12.99
C THR A 126 -44.26 -21.26 13.36
N THR A 127 -44.37 -20.35 12.37
CA THR A 127 -45.21 -19.12 12.27
C THR A 127 -44.56 -17.71 12.25
N GLN A 128 -45.26 -16.80 11.55
CA GLN A 128 -44.93 -15.39 11.22
C GLN A 128 -46.20 -14.75 10.58
N PRO A 129 -46.44 -13.41 10.59
CA PRO A 129 -46.13 -12.33 11.55
C PRO A 129 -47.46 -11.77 12.17
N PRO A 130 -47.50 -10.56 12.79
CA PRO A 130 -47.63 -9.29 12.03
C PRO A 130 -46.82 -8.10 12.61
N ALA A 131 -46.87 -6.94 11.93
CA ALA A 131 -46.31 -5.66 12.38
C ALA A 131 -47.43 -4.70 12.88
N PRO A 132 -47.07 -3.60 13.58
CA PRO A 132 -47.25 -2.28 12.95
C PRO A 132 -46.15 -1.22 13.27
N SER A 133 -46.26 -0.07 12.60
CA SER A 133 -45.41 1.14 12.70
C SER A 133 -45.52 1.88 14.07
N ALA A 134 -44.77 2.93 14.42
CA ALA A 134 -44.21 4.04 13.61
C ALA A 134 -43.16 4.92 14.36
N ASN A 135 -42.75 6.02 13.69
CA ASN A 135 -42.13 7.26 14.18
C ASN A 135 -40.62 7.28 14.54
N ASN A 136 -39.86 7.98 13.70
CA ASN A 136 -38.70 8.79 14.10
C ASN A 136 -38.53 9.96 13.08
N PRO A 137 -38.27 11.22 13.51
CA PRO A 137 -38.14 12.37 12.60
C PRO A 137 -36.71 12.56 12.05
N PRO A 138 -36.55 13.20 10.87
CA PRO A 138 -35.23 13.54 10.32
C PRO A 138 -34.66 14.85 10.91
N SER A 139 -33.39 15.13 10.63
CA SER A 139 -32.70 16.38 10.99
C SER A 139 -31.76 16.86 9.86
N PRO A 140 -31.40 18.16 9.80
CA PRO A 140 -31.51 18.91 8.54
C PRO A 140 -30.20 19.13 7.75
N GLN A 141 -30.39 19.56 6.51
CA GLN A 141 -29.38 19.91 5.51
C GLN A 141 -29.28 21.45 5.32
N PRO A 142 -28.07 22.04 5.19
CA PRO A 142 -27.91 23.47 4.84
C PRO A 142 -28.16 23.76 3.34
N PRO A 143 -28.46 25.02 2.95
CA PRO A 143 -29.12 25.34 1.68
C PRO A 143 -28.19 25.59 0.49
N ALA A 144 -28.77 25.53 -0.71
CA ALA A 144 -28.14 25.92 -1.97
C ALA A 144 -28.33 27.42 -2.30
N GLN A 145 -27.47 27.97 -3.17
CA GLN A 145 -27.70 29.24 -3.86
C GLN A 145 -27.27 29.14 -5.35
N THR A 146 -28.05 29.83 -6.19
CA THR A 146 -27.90 30.06 -7.64
C THR A 146 -28.67 31.36 -7.94
N PRO A 147 -28.40 32.16 -9.00
CA PRO A 147 -27.99 31.71 -10.34
C PRO A 147 -27.03 32.66 -11.12
N GLN A 148 -26.92 32.44 -12.45
CA GLN A 148 -26.36 33.35 -13.48
C GLN A 148 -24.81 33.48 -13.51
N THR A 149 -24.09 33.65 -14.64
CA THR A 149 -24.44 33.67 -16.09
C THR A 149 -23.23 33.42 -17.00
N ALA A 150 -23.50 33.01 -18.25
CA ALA A 150 -22.71 33.22 -19.49
C ALA A 150 -21.34 32.53 -19.73
N SER A 151 -21.18 32.02 -20.97
CA SER A 151 -19.91 31.67 -21.63
C SER A 151 -19.50 32.77 -22.62
N PRO A 152 -18.21 32.89 -22.97
CA PRO A 152 -17.72 32.38 -24.27
C PRO A 152 -16.41 31.57 -24.11
N THR A 153 -16.02 30.60 -24.96
CA THR A 153 -16.01 30.48 -26.43
C THR A 153 -14.78 31.11 -27.10
N GLN A 154 -13.79 30.24 -27.34
CA GLN A 154 -12.80 30.16 -28.44
C GLN A 154 -12.00 31.39 -28.90
N SER A 155 -10.69 31.20 -28.95
CA SER A 155 -9.73 32.07 -29.65
C SER A 155 -9.74 31.84 -31.17
N GLN A 156 -9.74 32.91 -31.96
CA GLN A 156 -9.21 32.90 -33.33
C GLN A 156 -8.46 34.20 -33.66
N THR A 157 -7.18 34.08 -33.98
CA THR A 157 -6.56 34.73 -35.17
C THR A 157 -5.12 34.25 -35.33
N GLN A 158 -4.73 33.96 -36.57
CA GLN A 158 -3.33 33.82 -37.00
C GLN A 158 -3.14 34.69 -38.24
N GLN A 159 -2.06 35.47 -38.32
CA GLN A 159 -1.35 35.76 -39.59
C GLN A 159 -0.08 36.59 -39.35
N SER A 160 0.96 36.29 -40.14
CA SER A 160 2.15 37.15 -40.42
C SER A 160 3.10 37.50 -39.24
N THR A 161 4.42 37.62 -39.42
CA THR A 161 5.32 37.37 -40.57
C THR A 161 6.69 36.82 -40.11
N ASN A 162 7.42 36.17 -41.02
CA ASN A 162 8.85 35.85 -40.95
C ASN A 162 9.69 37.10 -41.36
N PRO A 163 11.05 37.13 -41.36
CA PRO A 163 12.08 36.26 -40.73
C PRO A 163 13.18 37.05 -39.95
N ALA A 164 14.10 36.35 -39.26
CA ALA A 164 15.56 36.63 -39.22
C ALA A 164 16.35 35.83 -38.15
N ALA A 165 17.66 35.69 -38.38
CA ALA A 165 18.74 35.34 -37.42
C ALA A 165 19.86 36.40 -37.60
N PRO A 166 20.92 36.55 -36.73
CA PRO A 166 21.55 35.50 -35.91
C PRO A 166 22.17 35.94 -34.54
N ALA A 167 22.93 35.00 -33.94
CA ALA A 167 24.18 35.19 -33.16
C ALA A 167 24.19 35.52 -31.64
N GLN A 168 24.76 34.53 -30.91
CA GLN A 168 25.77 34.61 -29.82
C GLN A 168 25.43 34.99 -28.35
N SER A 169 25.83 34.06 -27.46
CA SER A 169 26.19 34.21 -26.02
C SER A 169 25.05 34.56 -25.03
N GLN A 170 24.91 33.97 -23.85
CA GLN A 170 25.88 33.28 -22.97
C GLN A 170 25.30 32.00 -22.30
N GLN A 171 26.16 31.27 -21.57
CA GLN A 171 25.88 30.12 -20.68
C GLN A 171 26.72 30.32 -19.38
N PRO A 172 26.54 29.57 -18.26
CA PRO A 172 25.53 28.54 -17.97
C PRO A 172 24.91 28.57 -16.54
N ALA A 173 23.73 27.95 -16.37
CA ALA A 173 23.31 27.32 -15.09
C ALA A 173 22.19 26.26 -15.30
N GLN A 174 22.20 25.21 -14.47
CA GLN A 174 21.26 24.08 -14.38
C GLN A 174 21.36 23.50 -12.94
N PRO A 175 20.48 22.58 -12.46
CA PRO A 175 19.04 22.41 -12.76
C PRO A 175 18.16 22.02 -11.52
N ALA A 176 16.84 22.26 -11.61
CA ALA A 176 15.77 21.52 -10.88
C ALA A 176 15.80 21.58 -9.31
N VAL A 177 14.90 20.98 -8.50
CA VAL A 177 13.86 19.93 -8.63
C VAL A 177 12.61 20.29 -7.74
N PRO A 178 11.52 19.48 -7.57
CA PRO A 178 10.14 19.99 -7.45
C PRO A 178 9.52 19.78 -6.03
N PRO A 179 8.18 19.92 -5.78
CA PRO A 179 7.63 20.18 -4.44
C PRO A 179 7.38 18.93 -3.57
N THR A 180 7.27 19.17 -2.26
CA THR A 180 6.87 18.18 -1.22
C THR A 180 5.37 18.22 -0.91
N ALA A 181 4.90 17.16 -0.22
CA ALA A 181 3.50 16.78 0.00
C ALA A 181 2.79 17.57 1.16
N PRO A 182 1.49 17.33 1.46
CA PRO A 182 0.60 18.30 2.10
C PRO A 182 0.62 18.35 3.64
N ALA A 183 -0.16 19.28 4.19
CA ALA A 183 -0.26 19.61 5.60
C ALA A 183 -1.26 18.75 6.42
N ASN A 184 -1.12 18.81 7.75
CA ASN A 184 -2.16 18.53 8.75
C ASN A 184 -1.94 19.49 9.96
N PRO A 185 -2.87 19.64 10.93
CA PRO A 185 -3.11 20.95 11.56
C PRO A 185 -2.40 21.16 12.91
N ALA A 186 -2.37 22.43 13.34
CA ALA A 186 -1.84 22.83 14.64
C ALA A 186 -2.93 22.84 15.74
N PRO A 187 -2.57 22.47 16.99
CA PRO A 187 -3.28 22.89 18.20
C PRO A 187 -2.72 24.22 18.74
N SER A 188 -3.53 24.96 19.50
CA SER A 188 -3.22 26.30 20.00
C SER A 188 -2.47 26.32 21.33
N THR A 189 -1.65 27.37 21.54
CA THR A 189 -0.98 27.65 22.81
C THR A 189 -1.83 28.56 23.71
N GLN A 190 -1.84 28.27 25.01
CA GLN A 190 -2.22 29.22 26.07
C GLN A 190 -1.05 29.36 27.05
N GLN A 191 -0.86 30.56 27.61
CA GLN A 191 0.22 30.88 28.53
C GLN A 191 -0.31 31.08 29.96
N ALA A 192 0.52 30.71 30.94
CA ALA A 192 0.38 31.07 32.34
C ALA A 192 1.62 31.93 32.76
N PRO A 193 1.51 32.79 33.79
CA PRO A 193 2.46 33.90 33.99
C PRO A 193 3.76 33.51 34.69
N ALA A 194 4.80 34.30 34.48
CA ALA A 194 6.13 34.17 35.11
C ALA A 194 6.31 35.12 36.30
N VAL A 195 7.28 34.79 37.17
CA VAL A 195 7.63 35.53 38.39
C VAL A 195 8.98 36.25 38.22
N GLN A 196 9.16 37.39 38.90
CA GLN A 196 10.40 38.18 38.91
C GLN A 196 11.55 37.50 39.64
N PRO A 197 12.79 37.95 39.40
CA PRO A 197 13.74 38.21 40.49
C PRO A 197 14.24 39.67 40.50
N THR A 198 14.78 40.09 41.64
CA THR A 198 15.27 41.45 41.92
C THR A 198 16.81 41.55 41.87
N GLN A 199 17.32 42.75 41.54
CA GLN A 199 18.65 43.25 41.90
C GLN A 199 18.52 44.74 42.24
N GLY A 200 19.48 45.36 42.94
CA GLY A 200 19.25 46.66 43.60
C GLY A 200 20.41 47.66 43.62
N GLN A 201 20.08 48.85 44.15
CA GLN A 201 20.95 49.93 44.67
C GLN A 201 21.96 50.60 43.71
N GLN A 202 21.52 51.73 43.14
CA GLN A 202 22.01 53.13 43.34
C GLN A 202 23.41 53.40 43.97
N PRO A 203 24.04 54.59 43.77
CA PRO A 203 23.40 55.89 43.47
C PRO A 203 24.04 56.80 42.37
N GLY A 204 23.32 57.86 41.99
CA GLY A 204 23.85 58.98 41.18
C GLY A 204 22.78 60.03 40.83
N THR A 205 22.98 61.29 41.27
CA THR A 205 22.18 62.50 41.01
C THR A 205 23.11 63.74 41.08
N PRO A 206 22.72 64.98 40.68
CA PRO A 206 21.41 65.49 40.23
C PRO A 206 21.46 66.26 38.87
N GLY A 207 20.32 66.81 38.42
CA GLY A 207 20.33 67.82 37.34
C GLY A 207 18.97 68.29 36.79
N SER A 208 18.62 69.55 37.11
CA SER A 208 17.76 70.48 36.35
C SER A 208 16.26 70.19 36.10
N GLN A 209 15.43 71.17 36.50
CA GLN A 209 14.01 71.31 36.17
C GLN A 209 13.82 72.27 34.98
N VAL A 210 12.77 72.09 34.17
CA VAL A 210 11.88 73.17 33.66
C VAL A 210 10.46 72.58 33.54
N GLN A 211 9.41 73.38 33.75
CA GLN A 211 8.01 72.92 33.70
C GLN A 211 7.12 73.97 33.00
N SER A 212 6.07 73.51 32.31
CA SER A 212 4.88 74.29 31.89
C SER A 212 5.08 75.36 30.79
N PRO A 213 3.99 75.84 30.12
CA PRO A 213 2.57 75.62 30.38
C PRO A 213 1.76 74.95 29.26
N GLN A 214 0.49 74.67 29.57
CA GLN A 214 -0.54 74.08 28.69
C GLN A 214 -1.25 75.17 27.84
N ASN A 215 -2.02 74.73 26.84
CA ASN A 215 -3.25 75.41 26.40
C ASN A 215 -4.31 74.37 25.96
N PRO A 216 -5.60 74.73 25.83
CA PRO A 216 -6.71 73.83 26.17
C PRO A 216 -7.24 72.92 25.03
N PRO A 217 -7.96 71.84 25.37
CA PRO A 217 -8.66 70.99 24.40
C PRO A 217 -10.00 71.58 23.93
N ALA A 218 -10.38 71.28 22.68
CA ALA A 218 -11.74 71.40 22.17
C ALA A 218 -12.42 70.00 22.15
N PRO A 219 -13.76 69.90 22.25
CA PRO A 219 -14.41 68.67 22.68
C PRO A 219 -14.85 67.72 21.54
N GLY A 220 -14.96 66.42 21.88
CA GLY A 220 -15.99 65.55 21.30
C GLY A 220 -15.55 64.45 20.34
N GLN A 221 -15.04 63.32 20.86
CA GLN A 221 -15.35 61.99 20.34
C GLN A 221 -15.50 61.00 21.52
N GLU A 222 -16.60 60.25 21.55
CA GLU A 222 -16.87 59.26 22.60
C GLU A 222 -16.10 57.96 22.35
N SER A 223 -15.39 57.46 23.37
CA SER A 223 -14.74 56.16 23.32
C SER A 223 -15.72 55.04 23.69
N VAL A 224 -16.25 54.35 22.67
CA VAL A 224 -17.16 53.22 22.84
C VAL A 224 -16.50 52.13 23.72
N PRO A 225 -17.15 51.69 24.82
CA PRO A 225 -16.55 50.72 25.74
C PRO A 225 -16.41 49.35 25.08
N ARG A 226 -15.22 48.74 25.20
CA ARG A 226 -14.93 47.41 24.71
C ARG A 226 -15.77 46.36 25.48
N PRO A 227 -16.55 45.50 24.81
CA PRO A 227 -17.33 44.48 25.51
C PRO A 227 -16.44 43.55 26.35
N ALA A 228 -16.83 43.31 27.60
CA ALA A 228 -16.19 42.29 28.42
C ALA A 228 -16.46 40.90 27.83
N PRO A 229 -15.51 39.94 27.92
CA PRO A 229 -15.73 38.58 27.43
C PRO A 229 -16.90 37.95 28.20
N GLN A 230 -17.98 37.66 27.48
CA GLN A 230 -19.16 37.00 28.05
C GLN A 230 -18.75 35.64 28.59
N ARG A 231 -18.91 35.44 29.91
CA ARG A 231 -18.76 34.11 30.52
C ARG A 231 -19.85 33.22 29.96
N GLN A 232 -19.49 32.32 29.03
CA GLN A 232 -20.38 31.25 28.59
C GLN A 232 -20.75 30.41 29.81
N GLN A 233 -22.00 30.53 30.26
CA GLN A 233 -22.52 29.70 31.34
C GLN A 233 -22.56 28.26 30.84
N LEU A 234 -21.89 27.34 31.53
CA LEU A 234 -22.02 25.92 31.23
C LEU A 234 -23.47 25.52 31.55
N ASN A 235 -24.27 25.32 30.51
CA ASN A 235 -25.64 24.85 30.63
C ASN A 235 -25.65 23.35 30.94
N VAL A 236 -25.28 23.00 32.17
CA VAL A 236 -25.26 21.61 32.66
C VAL A 236 -26.71 21.17 32.89
N PRO A 237 -27.14 20.00 32.36
CA PRO A 237 -28.47 19.46 32.64
C PRO A 237 -28.72 19.36 34.15
N GLN A 238 -29.82 19.95 34.61
CA GLN A 238 -30.26 19.84 36.00
C GLN A 238 -30.68 18.39 36.28
N VAL A 239 -30.29 17.85 37.45
CA VAL A 239 -30.89 16.62 37.96
C VAL A 239 -32.39 16.87 38.18
N ALA A 240 -33.24 15.92 37.81
CA ALA A 240 -34.69 16.08 37.87
C ALA A 240 -35.15 16.51 39.30
N PRO A 241 -35.89 17.61 39.47
CA PRO A 241 -36.29 18.10 40.79
C PRO A 241 -37.03 17.04 41.60
N GLY A 242 -36.53 16.73 42.80
CA GLY A 242 -37.10 15.70 43.67
C GLY A 242 -36.78 14.25 43.30
N PHE A 243 -35.86 14.00 42.36
CA PHE A 243 -35.39 12.65 42.04
C PHE A 243 -34.92 11.90 43.28
N LYS A 244 -35.42 10.67 43.43
CA LYS A 244 -34.95 9.68 44.39
C LYS A 244 -34.72 8.40 43.59
N ALA A 245 -33.61 7.70 43.85
CA ALA A 245 -33.44 6.35 43.34
C ALA A 245 -34.49 5.42 43.96
N GLU A 246 -34.98 4.45 43.19
CA GLU A 246 -35.88 3.43 43.72
C GLU A 246 -35.13 2.55 44.72
N SER A 247 -35.70 2.33 45.91
CA SER A 247 -35.14 1.45 46.94
C SER A 247 -35.45 -0.02 46.65
N GLY A 248 -35.12 -0.47 45.43
CA GLY A 248 -35.22 -1.86 45.01
C GLY A 248 -34.06 -2.72 45.52
N PRO A 249 -34.10 -4.04 45.31
CA PRO A 249 -32.93 -4.89 45.50
C PRO A 249 -31.81 -4.45 44.54
N PHE A 250 -30.57 -4.46 45.02
CA PHE A 250 -29.41 -4.15 44.17
C PHE A 250 -29.28 -5.14 43.00
N PRO A 251 -28.76 -4.71 41.84
CA PRO A 251 -28.55 -5.60 40.68
C PRO A 251 -27.56 -6.72 41.00
N THR A 252 -27.68 -7.84 40.30
CA THR A 252 -26.75 -8.97 40.44
C THR A 252 -25.34 -8.61 39.97
N LEU A 253 -24.32 -9.27 40.53
CA LEU A 253 -22.90 -9.04 40.20
C LEU A 253 -22.48 -9.73 38.89
N GLU A 254 -23.36 -9.71 37.89
CA GLU A 254 -23.14 -10.29 36.56
C GLU A 254 -22.40 -9.31 35.64
N ARG A 255 -21.65 -9.85 34.67
CA ARG A 255 -20.97 -9.05 33.64
C ARG A 255 -21.78 -9.11 32.35
N VAL A 256 -22.07 -7.94 31.78
CA VAL A 256 -22.84 -7.83 30.53
C VAL A 256 -22.12 -8.58 29.40
N GLY A 257 -22.78 -9.58 28.84
CA GLY A 257 -22.26 -10.37 27.72
C GLY A 257 -21.20 -11.41 28.08
N VAL A 258 -20.98 -11.71 29.37
CA VAL A 258 -20.01 -12.72 29.82
C VAL A 258 -20.69 -13.76 30.70
N ASP A 259 -20.66 -15.03 30.27
CA ASP A 259 -21.05 -16.15 31.11
C ASP A 259 -20.01 -16.34 32.24
N MET A 260 -20.50 -16.28 33.48
CA MET A 260 -19.69 -16.43 34.69
C MET A 260 -19.41 -17.90 35.04
N ALA A 261 -20.18 -18.84 34.50
CA ALA A 261 -20.00 -20.27 34.66
C ALA A 261 -18.97 -20.85 33.67
N GLU A 262 -18.93 -20.34 32.43
CA GLU A 262 -17.88 -20.71 31.48
C GLU A 262 -16.58 -19.92 31.74
N GLN A 263 -15.72 -20.49 32.59
CA GLN A 263 -14.43 -19.91 32.95
C GLN A 263 -13.29 -20.49 32.11
N ARG A 264 -12.58 -19.62 31.38
CA ARG A 264 -11.34 -19.97 30.69
C ARG A 264 -10.13 -19.57 31.54
N PRO A 265 -9.38 -20.54 32.12
CA PRO A 265 -8.06 -20.24 32.69
C PRO A 265 -7.12 -19.77 31.56
N LEU A 266 -6.29 -18.77 31.84
CA LEU A 266 -5.33 -18.20 30.90
C LEU A 266 -4.05 -17.78 31.62
N SER A 267 -2.89 -18.19 31.09
CA SER A 267 -1.59 -17.69 31.56
C SER A 267 -1.11 -16.49 30.74
N VAL A 268 -0.20 -15.67 31.30
CA VAL A 268 0.42 -14.54 30.59
C VAL A 268 1.15 -15.00 29.33
N ARG A 269 1.73 -16.21 29.36
CA ARG A 269 2.41 -16.83 28.22
C ARG A 269 1.42 -17.23 27.14
N GLU A 270 0.33 -17.91 27.51
CA GLU A 270 -0.73 -18.28 26.57
C GLU A 270 -1.42 -17.04 25.98
N ALA A 271 -1.60 -15.97 26.76
CA ALA A 271 -2.08 -14.69 26.25
C ALA A 271 -1.15 -14.10 25.18
N ILE A 272 0.18 -14.19 25.39
CA ILE A 272 1.18 -13.79 24.38
C ILE A 272 1.13 -14.71 23.15
N GLU A 273 0.98 -16.02 23.31
CA GLU A 273 0.84 -16.98 22.21
C GLU A 273 -0.38 -16.65 21.33
N LEU A 274 -1.54 -16.46 21.95
CA LEU A 274 -2.78 -16.07 21.27
C LEU A 274 -2.63 -14.72 20.56
N ALA A 275 -2.09 -13.70 21.23
CA ALA A 275 -1.89 -12.40 20.61
C ALA A 275 -0.94 -12.46 19.39
N LEU A 276 0.18 -13.16 19.48
CA LEU A 276 1.12 -13.27 18.36
C LEU A 276 0.60 -14.13 17.19
N ALA A 277 -0.40 -14.98 17.44
CA ALA A 277 -1.17 -15.68 16.41
C ALA A 277 -2.26 -14.80 15.78
N ASN A 278 -3.07 -14.12 16.62
CA ASN A 278 -4.39 -13.58 16.27
C ASN A 278 -4.45 -12.06 16.06
N ASN A 279 -3.56 -11.30 16.73
CA ASN A 279 -3.65 -9.85 16.83
C ASN A 279 -3.52 -9.17 15.45
N LYS A 280 -4.46 -8.27 15.14
CA LYS A 280 -4.57 -7.69 13.79
C LYS A 280 -3.45 -6.74 13.41
N ASP A 281 -2.75 -6.15 14.37
CA ASP A 281 -1.56 -5.35 14.07
C ASP A 281 -0.36 -6.25 13.71
N ILE A 282 -0.25 -7.43 14.32
CA ILE A 282 0.76 -8.44 13.97
C ILE A 282 0.42 -9.10 12.62
N GLU A 283 -0.87 -9.29 12.32
CA GLU A 283 -1.33 -9.76 11.01
C GLU A 283 -1.02 -8.73 9.91
N VAL A 284 -1.38 -7.46 10.09
CA VAL A 284 -1.04 -6.37 9.14
C VAL A 284 0.47 -6.19 8.99
N ALA A 285 1.24 -6.20 10.09
CA ALA A 285 2.70 -6.08 10.02
C ALA A 285 3.35 -7.28 9.27
N ARG A 286 2.76 -8.48 9.36
CA ARG A 286 3.18 -9.68 8.62
C ARG A 286 2.86 -9.55 7.12
N GLU A 287 1.69 -9.04 6.75
CA GLU A 287 1.37 -8.79 5.33
C GLU A 287 2.23 -7.66 4.74
N ASN A 288 2.64 -6.66 5.53
CA ASN A 288 3.60 -5.64 5.09
C ASN A 288 4.97 -6.24 4.72
N VAL A 289 5.45 -7.25 5.46
CA VAL A 289 6.69 -7.98 5.08
C VAL A 289 6.51 -8.68 3.74
N ARG A 290 5.39 -9.38 3.52
CA ARG A 290 5.09 -10.02 2.22
C ARG A 290 4.97 -9.01 1.08
N ALA A 291 4.38 -7.85 1.32
CA ALA A 291 4.34 -6.76 0.34
C ALA A 291 5.77 -6.34 -0.07
N ALA A 292 6.69 -6.16 0.88
CA ALA A 292 8.09 -5.86 0.60
C ALA A 292 8.84 -7.00 -0.14
N GLU A 293 8.45 -8.26 0.05
CA GLU A 293 8.95 -9.39 -0.75
C GLU A 293 8.45 -9.33 -2.21
N PHE A 294 7.18 -8.97 -2.42
CA PHE A 294 6.63 -8.74 -3.74
C PHE A 294 7.23 -7.50 -4.41
N ASP A 295 7.54 -6.43 -3.67
CA ASP A 295 8.27 -5.25 -4.18
C ASP A 295 9.69 -5.63 -4.63
N LEU A 296 10.41 -6.45 -3.84
CA LEU A 296 11.71 -6.98 -4.23
C LEU A 296 11.62 -7.91 -5.45
N LYS A 297 10.51 -8.64 -5.62
CA LYS A 297 10.24 -9.44 -6.83
C LYS A 297 9.96 -8.54 -8.04
N ALA A 298 9.13 -7.50 -7.88
CA ALA A 298 8.81 -6.52 -8.93
C ALA A 298 10.06 -5.74 -9.37
N ALA A 299 10.91 -5.33 -8.44
CA ALA A 299 12.19 -4.67 -8.73
C ALA A 299 13.14 -5.56 -9.58
N ARG A 300 13.05 -6.89 -9.46
CA ARG A 300 13.82 -7.84 -10.30
C ARG A 300 13.22 -8.03 -11.70
N GLY A 301 11.92 -7.77 -11.88
CA GLY A 301 11.22 -7.86 -13.18
C GLY A 301 11.73 -6.85 -14.23
N VAL A 302 12.57 -5.89 -13.83
CA VAL A 302 13.34 -5.00 -14.72
C VAL A 302 14.27 -5.75 -15.70
N TYR A 303 14.50 -7.06 -15.50
CA TYR A 303 15.25 -7.93 -16.40
C TYR A 303 14.39 -8.86 -17.26
N ASP A 304 13.06 -8.85 -17.08
CA ASP A 304 12.17 -9.68 -17.88
C ASP A 304 12.09 -9.14 -19.33
N PRO A 305 12.12 -10.02 -20.36
CA PRO A 305 11.99 -9.59 -21.74
C PRO A 305 10.57 -9.07 -22.01
N HIS A 306 10.44 -7.86 -22.55
CA HIS A 306 9.15 -7.34 -22.98
C HIS A 306 9.01 -7.40 -24.51
N PHE A 307 7.86 -7.91 -24.95
CA PHE A 307 7.41 -7.87 -26.33
C PHE A 307 6.53 -6.63 -26.55
N LEU A 308 6.78 -5.89 -27.62
CA LEU A 308 5.98 -4.75 -28.05
C LEU A 308 5.68 -4.91 -29.54
N THR A 309 4.41 -4.86 -29.93
CA THR A 309 4.04 -4.76 -31.35
C THR A 309 3.36 -3.42 -31.59
N ASN A 310 3.79 -2.70 -32.62
CA ASN A 310 3.14 -1.51 -33.13
C ASN A 310 2.78 -1.76 -34.59
N SER A 311 1.48 -1.75 -34.90
CA SER A 311 0.97 -2.00 -36.24
C SER A 311 -0.07 -0.95 -36.62
N TYR A 312 0.13 -0.27 -37.74
CA TYR A 312 -0.72 0.85 -38.17
C TYR A 312 -0.89 0.89 -39.68
N TYR A 313 -1.99 1.47 -40.14
CA TYR A 313 -2.18 1.84 -41.54
C TYR A 313 -1.99 3.35 -41.69
N GLU A 314 -1.16 3.75 -42.64
CA GLU A 314 -0.89 5.15 -42.97
C GLU A 314 -1.20 5.39 -44.46
N ARG A 315 -1.80 6.54 -44.76
CA ARG A 315 -1.90 7.07 -46.13
C ARG A 315 -1.43 8.53 -46.11
N THR A 316 -0.33 8.78 -46.81
CA THR A 316 0.22 10.10 -47.07
C THR A 316 -0.16 10.52 -48.50
N GLU A 317 -0.59 11.76 -48.67
CA GLU A 317 -0.88 12.31 -49.99
C GLU A 317 -0.17 13.65 -50.17
N THR A 318 0.91 13.63 -50.95
CA THR A 318 1.84 14.75 -51.10
C THR A 318 1.58 15.45 -52.44
N PRO A 319 1.23 16.74 -52.47
CA PRO A 319 1.02 17.48 -53.72
C PRO A 319 2.23 17.43 -54.65
N ALA A 320 1.99 17.18 -55.94
CA ALA A 320 3.03 17.03 -56.95
C ALA A 320 3.26 18.35 -57.69
N ALA A 321 4.36 19.05 -57.37
CA ALA A 321 4.73 20.31 -58.00
C ALA A 321 5.49 20.16 -59.33
N SER A 322 5.79 18.93 -59.76
CA SER A 322 6.54 18.65 -61.00
C SER A 322 6.26 17.23 -61.50
N PHE A 323 6.39 17.01 -62.81
CA PHE A 323 6.37 15.66 -63.39
C PHE A 323 7.46 14.74 -62.82
N LEU A 324 8.56 15.31 -62.32
CA LEU A 324 9.63 14.57 -61.63
C LEU A 324 9.20 14.00 -60.26
N SER A 325 8.06 14.44 -59.70
CA SER A 325 7.43 13.76 -58.56
C SER A 325 6.95 12.35 -58.90
N GLY A 326 6.88 11.98 -60.19
CA GLY A 326 6.58 10.62 -60.63
C GLY A 326 5.10 10.26 -60.56
N THR A 327 4.21 11.22 -60.78
CA THR A 327 2.76 10.96 -60.84
C THR A 327 2.16 11.67 -62.05
N THR A 328 1.07 11.10 -62.59
CA THR A 328 0.22 11.72 -63.61
C THR A 328 -0.99 12.43 -63.01
N THR A 329 -1.15 12.42 -61.68
CA THR A 329 -2.17 13.15 -60.93
C THR A 329 -1.56 14.33 -60.16
N ALA A 330 -2.39 15.17 -59.54
CA ALA A 330 -1.94 16.32 -58.73
C ALA A 330 -1.20 15.93 -57.42
N SER A 331 -1.07 14.64 -57.11
CA SER A 331 -0.51 14.16 -55.84
C SER A 331 0.23 12.82 -55.99
N VAL A 332 1.30 12.65 -55.21
CA VAL A 332 1.88 11.33 -54.94
C VAL A 332 1.15 10.76 -53.73
N VAL A 333 0.37 9.71 -53.96
CA VAL A 333 -0.26 8.92 -52.90
C VAL A 333 0.69 7.79 -52.53
N GLN A 334 1.01 7.70 -51.24
CA GLN A 334 1.62 6.53 -50.64
C GLN A 334 0.71 6.01 -49.55
N SER A 335 0.44 4.72 -49.53
CA SER A 335 -0.31 4.06 -48.47
C SER A 335 0.40 2.79 -48.05
N GLY A 336 0.32 2.41 -46.77
CA GLY A 336 0.93 1.19 -46.31
C GLY A 336 0.36 0.70 -45.00
N PHE A 337 0.45 -0.61 -44.82
CA PHE A 337 0.37 -1.24 -43.50
C PHE A 337 1.80 -1.41 -43.01
N PHE A 338 2.08 -0.86 -41.84
CA PHE A 338 3.39 -0.89 -41.20
C PHE A 338 3.27 -1.71 -39.92
N SER A 339 4.18 -2.66 -39.72
CA SER A 339 4.22 -3.48 -38.50
C SER A 339 5.65 -3.61 -38.01
N THR A 340 5.87 -3.25 -36.74
CA THR A 340 7.14 -3.43 -36.04
C THR A 340 6.89 -4.20 -34.76
N SER A 341 7.49 -5.38 -34.65
CA SER A 341 7.43 -6.25 -33.49
C SER A 341 8.82 -6.33 -32.85
N SER A 342 8.93 -5.89 -31.60
CA SER A 342 10.18 -5.72 -30.87
C SER A 342 10.22 -6.59 -29.62
N VAL A 343 11.30 -7.34 -29.41
CA VAL A 343 11.62 -8.00 -28.14
C VAL A 343 12.83 -7.29 -27.54
N GLN A 344 12.73 -6.76 -26.32
CA GLN A 344 13.87 -6.11 -25.66
C GLN A 344 13.91 -6.35 -24.15
N GLY A 345 15.09 -6.13 -23.56
CA GLY A 345 15.29 -6.24 -22.12
C GLY A 345 16.70 -5.86 -21.69
N LEU A 346 16.96 -5.98 -20.39
CA LEU A 346 18.27 -5.69 -19.77
C LEU A 346 18.95 -6.98 -19.30
N THR A 347 20.28 -7.01 -19.34
CA THR A 347 21.06 -8.15 -18.83
C THR A 347 21.40 -7.95 -17.35
N PRO A 348 21.12 -8.93 -16.45
CA PRO A 348 21.38 -8.80 -15.01
C PRO A 348 22.84 -8.55 -14.58
N LYS A 349 23.79 -8.75 -15.50
CA LYS A 349 25.22 -8.48 -15.28
C LYS A 349 25.66 -7.35 -16.21
N PHE A 350 26.48 -6.44 -15.67
CA PHE A 350 27.11 -5.33 -16.40
C PHE A 350 26.17 -4.29 -17.03
N GLY A 351 24.85 -4.42 -16.93
CA GLY A 351 23.89 -3.38 -17.34
C GLY A 351 23.72 -3.22 -18.85
N GLY A 352 24.10 -4.22 -19.64
CA GLY A 352 23.84 -4.22 -21.08
C GLY A 352 22.35 -4.31 -21.40
N GLY A 353 21.92 -3.68 -22.50
CA GLY A 353 20.57 -3.81 -23.06
C GLY A 353 20.59 -4.54 -24.39
N TYR A 354 19.56 -5.35 -24.66
CA TYR A 354 19.35 -6.01 -25.94
C TYR A 354 17.98 -5.66 -26.52
N ARG A 355 17.89 -5.56 -27.84
CA ARG A 355 16.64 -5.32 -28.58
C ARG A 355 16.69 -6.05 -29.92
N LEU A 356 15.64 -6.78 -30.26
CA LEU A 356 15.44 -7.43 -31.56
C LEU A 356 14.19 -6.84 -32.19
N ASP A 357 14.35 -6.14 -33.31
CA ASP A 357 13.28 -5.54 -34.09
C ASP A 357 13.00 -6.35 -35.34
N PHE A 358 11.77 -6.83 -35.50
CA PHE A 358 11.25 -7.37 -36.76
C PHE A 358 10.29 -6.34 -37.36
N VAL A 359 10.62 -5.84 -38.55
CA VAL A 359 9.77 -4.93 -39.33
C VAL A 359 9.20 -5.71 -40.51
N ASN A 360 7.89 -5.59 -40.73
CA ASN A 360 7.19 -6.08 -41.91
C ASN A 360 6.21 -5.01 -42.35
N ASN A 361 6.47 -4.40 -43.51
CA ASN A 361 5.62 -3.36 -44.07
C ASN A 361 5.16 -3.76 -45.48
N ARG A 362 3.91 -3.45 -45.81
CA ARG A 362 3.37 -3.51 -47.17
C ARG A 362 3.07 -2.08 -47.62
N ILE A 363 3.79 -1.57 -48.61
CA ILE A 363 3.64 -0.21 -49.12
C ILE A 363 3.16 -0.25 -50.58
N THR A 364 2.14 0.55 -50.88
CA THR A 364 1.59 0.83 -52.21
C THR A 364 1.75 2.31 -52.54
N THR A 365 1.99 2.65 -53.80
CA THR A 365 2.06 4.05 -54.26
C THR A 365 1.50 4.21 -55.67
N ASN A 366 1.12 5.42 -56.06
CA ASN A 366 0.85 5.76 -57.47
C ASN A 366 2.12 6.20 -58.23
N ASN A 367 3.30 6.18 -57.61
CA ASN A 367 4.53 6.67 -58.22
C ASN A 367 5.01 5.80 -59.41
N ILE A 368 5.05 6.39 -60.60
CA ILE A 368 5.40 5.74 -61.88
C ILE A 368 6.89 5.35 -61.98
N PHE A 369 7.75 5.89 -61.10
CA PHE A 369 9.16 5.47 -60.97
C PHE A 369 9.35 4.30 -59.99
N ALA A 370 8.30 3.92 -59.22
CA ALA A 370 8.38 2.76 -58.34
C ALA A 370 8.28 1.46 -59.16
N ALA A 371 9.43 0.86 -59.47
CA ALA A 371 9.51 -0.38 -60.25
C ALA A 371 8.92 -1.62 -59.54
N LEU A 372 8.73 -1.54 -58.21
CA LEU A 372 8.05 -2.56 -57.39
C LEU A 372 6.85 -1.92 -56.69
N ASN A 373 5.64 -2.43 -56.94
CA ASN A 373 4.39 -1.90 -56.39
C ASN A 373 3.27 -2.97 -56.43
N PRO A 374 2.72 -3.44 -55.28
CA PRO A 374 3.18 -3.19 -53.92
C PRO A 374 4.63 -3.66 -53.69
N GLN A 375 5.31 -2.96 -52.80
CA GLN A 375 6.60 -3.38 -52.23
C GLN A 375 6.41 -3.87 -50.78
N TYR A 376 7.19 -4.87 -50.39
CA TYR A 376 7.17 -5.50 -49.08
C TYR A 376 8.54 -5.37 -48.40
N PRO A 377 8.98 -4.19 -47.96
CA PRO A 377 10.21 -4.06 -47.18
C PRO A 377 10.04 -4.72 -45.80
N SER A 378 10.94 -5.65 -45.48
CA SER A 378 11.05 -6.30 -44.17
C SER A 378 12.46 -6.13 -43.61
N SER A 379 12.62 -6.18 -42.30
CA SER A 379 13.94 -6.22 -41.66
C SER A 379 13.91 -7.01 -40.36
N LEU A 380 15.08 -7.52 -39.98
CA LEU A 380 15.32 -8.16 -38.69
C LEU A 380 16.63 -7.59 -38.15
N THR A 381 16.54 -6.72 -37.15
CA THR A 381 17.67 -5.98 -36.58
C THR A 381 17.86 -6.33 -35.12
N PHE A 382 18.95 -6.99 -34.79
CA PHE A 382 19.42 -7.16 -33.41
C PHE A 382 20.33 -5.99 -33.03
N ASN A 383 20.07 -5.41 -31.86
CA ASN A 383 20.83 -4.31 -31.27
C ASN A 383 21.26 -4.72 -29.86
N TYR A 384 22.51 -4.46 -29.51
CA TYR A 384 23.07 -4.70 -28.18
C TYR A 384 23.96 -3.52 -27.77
N THR A 385 23.68 -2.97 -26.58
CA THR A 385 24.41 -1.83 -26.00
C THR A 385 24.97 -2.25 -24.65
N GLN A 386 26.28 -2.23 -24.48
CA GLN A 386 26.97 -2.62 -23.24
C GLN A 386 27.76 -1.43 -22.67
N PRO A 387 27.33 -0.83 -21.55
CA PRO A 387 28.10 0.19 -20.86
C PRO A 387 29.48 -0.32 -20.43
N LEU A 388 30.53 0.45 -20.72
CA LEU A 388 31.93 0.11 -20.40
C LEU A 388 32.42 0.84 -19.14
N LEU A 389 31.99 2.09 -18.95
CA LEU A 389 32.32 2.92 -17.78
C LEU A 389 31.09 3.14 -16.89
N LYS A 390 30.43 4.31 -16.97
CA LYS A 390 29.23 4.64 -16.20
C LYS A 390 28.13 3.59 -16.40
N GLY A 391 27.62 3.02 -15.31
CA GLY A 391 26.57 2.00 -15.31
C GLY A 391 27.08 0.56 -15.43
N ARG A 392 28.35 0.32 -15.83
CA ARG A 392 28.87 -1.06 -15.89
C ARG A 392 28.97 -1.69 -14.50
N GLY A 393 29.49 -0.93 -13.52
CA GLY A 393 29.69 -1.38 -12.15
C GLY A 393 28.38 -1.43 -11.35
N PHE A 394 27.59 -0.36 -11.43
CA PHE A 394 26.32 -0.24 -10.72
C PHE A 394 25.35 0.70 -11.45
N ASP A 395 24.19 0.18 -11.88
CA ASP A 395 23.18 0.93 -12.64
C ASP A 395 21.92 1.26 -11.82
N GLN A 396 20.99 1.99 -12.44
CA GLN A 396 19.68 2.34 -11.86
C GLN A 396 18.90 1.10 -11.38
N SER A 397 18.88 0.04 -12.19
CA SER A 397 18.15 -1.20 -11.91
C SER A 397 18.73 -1.95 -10.71
N ARG A 398 20.05 -2.13 -10.64
CA ARG A 398 20.75 -2.73 -9.49
C ARG A 398 20.62 -1.87 -8.24
N ARG A 399 20.52 -0.54 -8.37
CA ARG A 399 20.20 0.34 -7.24
C ARG A 399 18.80 0.07 -6.69
N GLN A 400 17.79 0.02 -7.55
CA GLN A 400 16.41 -0.28 -7.14
C GLN A 400 16.30 -1.65 -6.47
N ILE A 401 16.95 -2.68 -7.02
CA ILE A 401 16.94 -4.04 -6.44
C ILE A 401 17.63 -4.10 -5.07
N GLU A 402 18.81 -3.46 -4.91
CA GLU A 402 19.49 -3.43 -3.61
C GLU A 402 18.72 -2.57 -2.59
N ILE A 403 18.09 -1.47 -2.98
CA ILE A 403 17.23 -0.68 -2.09
C ILE A 403 15.98 -1.48 -1.69
N ALA A 404 15.29 -2.14 -2.61
CA ALA A 404 14.14 -3.00 -2.26
C ALA A 404 14.51 -4.12 -1.28
N LYS A 405 15.70 -4.72 -1.44
CA LYS A 405 16.26 -5.72 -0.54
C LYS A 405 16.59 -5.15 0.86
N LYS A 406 17.04 -3.90 0.94
CA LYS A 406 17.22 -3.19 2.21
C LYS A 406 15.88 -2.82 2.83
N ASN A 407 14.90 -2.36 2.06
CA ASN A 407 13.54 -2.07 2.54
C ASN A 407 12.89 -3.31 3.15
N LEU A 408 13.01 -4.50 2.54
CA LEU A 408 12.55 -5.75 3.16
C LEU A 408 13.21 -6.02 4.53
N SER A 409 14.49 -5.66 4.69
CA SER A 409 15.21 -5.76 5.97
C SER A 409 14.73 -4.70 6.99
N LEU A 410 14.30 -3.53 6.51
CA LEU A 410 13.66 -2.49 7.33
C LEU A 410 12.31 -2.97 7.85
N THR A 411 11.51 -3.61 6.99
CA THR A 411 10.17 -4.12 7.34
C THR A 411 10.23 -5.31 8.30
N ASP A 412 11.22 -6.22 8.20
CA ASP A 412 11.48 -7.22 9.27
C ASP A 412 11.85 -6.55 10.60
N SER A 413 12.68 -5.50 10.58
CA SER A 413 13.03 -4.74 11.79
C SER A 413 11.80 -4.06 12.42
N GLN A 414 10.89 -3.54 11.61
CA GLN A 414 9.62 -2.96 12.05
C GLN A 414 8.63 -4.02 12.56
N PHE A 415 8.58 -5.20 11.93
CA PHE A 415 7.79 -6.33 12.42
C PHE A 415 8.28 -6.80 13.80
N ARG A 416 9.61 -6.88 14.02
CA ARG A 416 10.22 -7.17 15.33
C ARG A 416 9.82 -6.13 16.38
N GLN A 417 9.86 -4.85 16.04
CA GLN A 417 9.40 -3.78 16.92
C GLN A 417 7.93 -3.97 17.30
N ARG A 418 7.04 -4.20 16.33
CA ARG A 418 5.61 -4.38 16.60
C ARG A 418 5.31 -5.62 17.44
N ALA A 419 6.06 -6.71 17.24
CA ALA A 419 5.97 -7.90 18.09
C ALA A 419 6.33 -7.60 19.56
N ILE A 420 7.41 -6.82 19.81
CA ILE A 420 7.80 -6.39 21.15
C ILE A 420 6.73 -5.48 21.78
N GLU A 421 6.18 -4.53 21.02
CA GLU A 421 5.08 -3.66 21.47
C GLU A 421 3.84 -4.45 21.86
N THR A 422 3.37 -5.37 21.01
CA THR A 422 2.20 -6.21 21.29
C THR A 422 2.42 -7.12 22.50
N ILE A 423 3.60 -7.74 22.65
CA ILE A 423 3.95 -8.53 23.86
C ILE A 423 3.83 -7.67 25.11
N THR A 424 4.41 -6.46 25.09
CA THR A 424 4.39 -5.54 26.25
C THR A 424 2.96 -5.13 26.60
N ASN A 425 2.12 -4.83 25.60
CA ASN A 425 0.73 -4.43 25.80
C ASN A 425 -0.14 -5.59 26.33
N VAL A 426 0.11 -6.82 25.88
CA VAL A 426 -0.55 -8.03 26.41
C VAL A 426 -0.15 -8.29 27.87
N GLN A 427 1.14 -8.19 28.19
CA GLN A 427 1.63 -8.31 29.57
C GLN A 427 0.97 -7.27 30.48
N ARG A 428 0.88 -6.00 30.05
CA ARG A 428 0.20 -4.93 30.80
C ARG A 428 -1.28 -5.24 31.02
N ALA A 429 -2.04 -5.49 29.95
CA ALA A 429 -3.48 -5.77 30.02
C ALA A 429 -3.81 -7.01 30.85
N TYR A 430 -2.94 -8.04 30.84
CA TYR A 430 -3.06 -9.20 31.72
C TYR A 430 -2.90 -8.82 33.19
N TRP A 431 -1.88 -8.03 33.56
CA TRP A 431 -1.70 -7.56 34.93
C TRP A 431 -2.73 -6.52 35.38
N ASP A 432 -3.33 -5.76 34.45
CA ASP A 432 -4.50 -4.91 34.70
C ASP A 432 -5.74 -5.75 35.05
N LEU A 433 -5.99 -6.86 34.34
CA LEU A 433 -7.08 -7.80 34.67
C LEU A 433 -6.84 -8.51 36.02
N VAL A 434 -5.61 -8.94 36.30
CA VAL A 434 -5.22 -9.49 37.61
C VAL A 434 -5.49 -8.49 38.73
N TYR A 435 -5.11 -7.22 38.55
CA TYR A 435 -5.40 -6.14 39.49
C TYR A 435 -6.90 -5.96 39.70
N ALA A 436 -7.68 -5.86 38.61
CA ALA A 436 -9.11 -5.59 38.69
C ALA A 436 -9.87 -6.72 39.42
N LEU A 437 -9.60 -7.99 39.07
CA LEU A 437 -10.24 -9.16 39.69
C LEU A 437 -9.92 -9.26 41.20
N ARG A 438 -8.66 -9.01 41.57
CA ARG A 438 -8.25 -9.02 42.98
C ARG A 438 -8.74 -7.79 43.75
N ASN A 439 -8.90 -6.63 43.11
CA ASN A 439 -9.53 -5.46 43.72
C ASN A 439 -11.02 -5.72 43.99
N LEU A 440 -11.75 -6.33 43.03
CA LEU A 440 -13.13 -6.75 43.22
C LEU A 440 -13.27 -7.71 44.40
N GLN A 441 -12.36 -8.69 44.54
CA GLN A 441 -12.31 -9.58 45.71
C GLN A 441 -12.12 -8.78 47.02
N ILE A 442 -11.20 -7.81 47.06
CA ILE A 442 -10.96 -6.96 48.24
C ILE A 442 -12.22 -6.13 48.59
N GLN A 443 -12.96 -5.60 47.62
CA GLN A 443 -14.22 -4.88 47.89
C GLN A 443 -15.32 -5.83 48.39
N GLN A 444 -15.43 -7.05 47.86
CA GLN A 444 -16.38 -8.06 48.34
C GLN A 444 -16.06 -8.51 49.78
N GLU A 445 -14.78 -8.69 50.11
CA GLU A 445 -14.33 -8.93 51.48
C GLU A 445 -14.66 -7.74 52.40
N ALA A 446 -14.47 -6.50 51.94
CA ALA A 446 -14.81 -5.31 52.71
C ALA A 446 -16.32 -5.18 52.98
N VAL A 447 -17.20 -5.50 52.01
CA VAL A 447 -18.66 -5.58 52.24
C VAL A 447 -19.00 -6.63 53.29
N ARG A 448 -18.41 -7.83 53.19
CA ARG A 448 -18.63 -8.92 54.17
C ARG A 448 -18.20 -8.49 55.58
N ASP A 449 -17.00 -7.93 55.70
CA ASP A 449 -16.41 -7.54 56.99
C ASP A 449 -17.15 -6.32 57.59
N ALA A 450 -17.68 -5.41 56.77
CA ALA A 450 -18.53 -4.31 57.22
C ALA A 450 -19.93 -4.77 57.65
N ARG A 451 -20.53 -5.75 56.97
CA ARG A 451 -21.80 -6.36 57.39
C ARG A 451 -21.65 -7.09 58.73
N ALA A 452 -20.54 -7.80 58.94
CA ALA A 452 -20.23 -8.41 60.25
C ALA A 452 -20.05 -7.35 61.36
N GLN A 453 -19.42 -6.21 61.07
CA GLN A 453 -19.33 -5.09 62.01
C GLN A 453 -20.71 -4.49 62.32
N LEU A 454 -21.58 -4.35 61.32
CA LEU A 454 -22.95 -3.87 61.50
C LEU A 454 -23.79 -4.79 62.39
N GLU A 455 -23.69 -6.11 62.21
CA GLU A 455 -24.34 -7.10 63.09
C GLU A 455 -23.79 -7.04 64.52
N HIS A 456 -22.47 -6.85 64.69
CA HIS A 456 -21.85 -6.65 66.00
C HIS A 456 -22.37 -5.39 66.69
N ASN A 457 -22.35 -4.25 66.01
CA ASN A 457 -22.87 -2.98 66.51
C ASN A 457 -24.37 -3.07 66.89
N LYS A 458 -25.19 -3.77 66.08
CA LYS A 458 -26.61 -3.98 66.39
C LYS A 458 -26.84 -4.76 67.69
N ARG A 459 -25.99 -5.74 68.01
CA ARG A 459 -26.02 -6.43 69.32
C ARG A 459 -25.67 -5.47 70.46
N LEU A 460 -24.57 -4.71 70.33
CA LEU A 460 -24.15 -3.73 71.34
C LEU A 460 -25.21 -2.66 71.62
N VAL A 461 -25.98 -2.22 70.61
CA VAL A 461 -27.15 -1.34 70.83
C VAL A 461 -28.28 -2.06 71.58
N SER A 462 -28.59 -3.32 71.22
CA SER A 462 -29.62 -4.10 71.92
C SER A 462 -29.27 -4.44 73.38
N GLU A 463 -27.97 -4.48 73.69
CA GLU A 463 -27.40 -4.65 75.03
C GLU A 463 -27.24 -3.29 75.79
N GLY A 464 -27.58 -2.17 75.15
CA GLY A 464 -27.52 -0.82 75.73
C GLY A 464 -26.11 -0.21 75.84
N MET A 465 -25.10 -0.83 75.22
CA MET A 465 -23.69 -0.41 75.29
C MET A 465 -23.29 0.61 74.22
N LEU A 466 -24.12 0.79 73.19
CA LEU A 466 -23.82 1.63 72.01
C LEU A 466 -25.05 2.48 71.64
N ALA A 467 -24.86 3.64 71.00
CA ALA A 467 -25.96 4.51 70.62
C ALA A 467 -26.60 4.09 69.27
N PRO A 468 -27.92 4.25 69.08
CA PRO A 468 -28.58 3.89 67.81
C PRO A 468 -28.03 4.61 66.57
N ILE A 469 -27.40 5.78 66.73
CA ILE A 469 -26.77 6.52 65.63
C ILE A 469 -25.54 5.82 65.05
N ASP A 470 -24.82 5.03 65.85
CA ASP A 470 -23.64 4.28 65.41
C ASP A 470 -23.99 3.12 64.47
N VAL A 471 -25.22 2.62 64.55
CA VAL A 471 -25.77 1.64 63.59
C VAL A 471 -25.99 2.30 62.23
N VAL A 472 -26.53 3.52 62.19
CA VAL A 472 -26.72 4.28 60.94
C VAL A 472 -25.38 4.58 60.26
N ALA A 473 -24.34 4.88 61.05
CA ALA A 473 -22.97 5.06 60.52
C ALA A 473 -22.42 3.76 59.88
N ALA A 474 -22.66 2.60 60.51
CA ALA A 474 -22.26 1.31 59.95
C ALA A 474 -23.09 0.90 58.72
N GLU A 475 -24.38 1.24 58.65
CA GLU A 475 -25.22 1.00 57.47
C GLU A 475 -24.75 1.86 56.29
N ALA A 476 -24.40 3.13 56.51
CA ALA A 476 -23.79 3.99 55.50
C ALA A 476 -22.44 3.43 55.00
N GLN A 477 -21.62 2.87 55.89
CA GLN A 477 -20.34 2.24 55.51
C GLN A 477 -20.55 0.99 54.63
N VAL A 478 -21.52 0.13 54.97
CA VAL A 478 -21.89 -1.03 54.14
C VAL A 478 -22.32 -0.57 52.75
N SER A 479 -23.19 0.44 52.65
CA SER A 479 -23.61 1.01 51.35
C SER A 479 -22.44 1.58 50.53
N GLY A 480 -21.46 2.22 51.19
CA GLY A 480 -20.25 2.73 50.53
C GLY A 480 -19.32 1.64 49.98
N PHE A 481 -19.14 0.53 50.70
CA PHE A 481 -18.41 -0.62 50.17
C PHE A 481 -19.22 -1.35 49.07
N GLU A 482 -20.55 -1.42 49.16
CA GLU A 482 -21.40 -2.00 48.11
C GLU A 482 -21.31 -1.20 46.80
N GLN A 483 -21.35 0.14 46.87
CA GLN A 483 -21.03 1.00 45.71
C GLN A 483 -19.64 0.70 45.14
N SER A 484 -18.64 0.50 46.00
CA SER A 484 -17.25 0.22 45.60
C SER A 484 -17.09 -1.13 44.89
N VAL A 485 -17.91 -2.14 45.22
CA VAL A 485 -17.98 -3.42 44.50
C VAL A 485 -18.46 -3.21 43.05
N TYR A 486 -19.49 -2.39 42.82
CA TYR A 486 -19.97 -2.13 41.45
C TYR A 486 -18.94 -1.38 40.59
N SER A 487 -18.19 -0.43 41.16
CA SER A 487 -17.07 0.21 40.45
C SER A 487 -15.96 -0.78 40.11
N ALA A 488 -15.60 -1.67 41.03
CA ALA A 488 -14.60 -2.71 40.77
C ALA A 488 -15.08 -3.75 39.73
N LEU A 489 -16.39 -3.98 39.60
CA LEU A 489 -16.96 -4.87 38.58
C LEU A 489 -16.89 -4.27 37.17
N ASP A 490 -17.10 -2.95 37.02
CA ASP A 490 -16.87 -2.22 35.76
C ASP A 490 -15.37 -2.21 35.38
N ASP A 491 -14.47 -1.99 36.34
CA ASP A 491 -13.02 -2.11 36.13
C ASP A 491 -12.62 -3.51 35.60
N VAL A 492 -13.19 -4.59 36.15
CA VAL A 492 -12.98 -5.96 35.65
C VAL A 492 -13.47 -6.10 34.22
N GLY A 493 -14.68 -5.65 33.90
CA GLY A 493 -15.22 -5.72 32.54
C GLY A 493 -14.37 -4.95 31.53
N ARG A 494 -13.84 -3.79 31.91
CA ARG A 494 -12.93 -2.98 31.06
C ARG A 494 -11.58 -3.66 30.86
N ALA A 495 -10.94 -4.11 31.94
CA ALA A 495 -9.63 -4.77 31.86
C ALA A 495 -9.70 -6.09 31.08
N GLU A 496 -10.77 -6.86 31.26
CA GLU A 496 -11.02 -8.09 30.52
C GLU A 496 -11.23 -7.82 29.03
N ASN A 497 -12.07 -6.84 28.67
CA ASN A 497 -12.30 -6.49 27.26
C ASN A 497 -11.05 -5.93 26.57
N ASN A 498 -10.21 -5.19 27.30
CA ASN A 498 -8.89 -4.75 26.79
C ASN A 498 -7.97 -5.93 26.49
N LEU A 499 -7.94 -6.97 27.34
CA LEU A 499 -7.18 -8.19 27.07
C LEU A 499 -7.79 -9.03 25.94
N LYS A 500 -9.12 -9.23 25.94
CA LYS A 500 -9.87 -9.94 24.88
C LYS A 500 -9.58 -9.33 23.51
N ASN A 501 -9.59 -8.00 23.39
CA ASN A 501 -9.25 -7.28 22.15
C ASN A 501 -7.81 -7.53 21.63
N LEU A 502 -6.87 -7.92 22.50
CA LEU A 502 -5.49 -8.25 22.09
C LEU A 502 -5.30 -9.73 21.69
N VAL A 503 -6.09 -10.65 22.27
CA VAL A 503 -5.90 -12.11 22.13
C VAL A 503 -6.96 -12.83 21.29
N ALA A 504 -8.14 -12.24 21.09
CA ALA A 504 -9.23 -12.86 20.34
C ALA A 504 -8.93 -12.92 18.83
N GLU A 505 -9.37 -14.00 18.18
CA GLU A 505 -9.13 -14.24 16.75
C GLU A 505 -9.84 -13.20 15.86
N ASN A 506 -11.08 -12.86 16.23
CA ASN A 506 -12.01 -12.00 15.50
C ASN A 506 -13.21 -11.64 16.42
N ARG A 507 -14.19 -10.90 15.88
CA ARG A 507 -15.42 -10.46 16.59
C ARG A 507 -16.39 -11.61 16.95
N GLU A 508 -16.26 -12.76 16.31
CA GLU A 508 -17.12 -13.96 16.45
C GLU A 508 -16.45 -15.02 17.35
N SER A 509 -15.26 -14.72 17.90
CA SER A 509 -14.54 -15.63 18.80
C SER A 509 -15.34 -15.91 20.07
N PRO A 510 -15.50 -17.17 20.51
CA PRO A 510 -16.15 -17.51 21.78
C PRO A 510 -15.53 -16.79 23.00
N LEU A 511 -14.27 -16.34 22.88
CA LEU A 511 -13.56 -15.60 23.92
C LEU A 511 -14.24 -14.29 24.34
N TRP A 512 -15.15 -13.72 23.54
CA TRP A 512 -15.96 -12.58 23.99
C TRP A 512 -16.91 -12.98 25.13
N ASN A 513 -17.53 -14.15 25.02
CA ASN A 513 -18.62 -14.59 25.88
C ASN A 513 -18.16 -15.30 27.17
N VAL A 514 -16.92 -15.80 27.24
CA VAL A 514 -16.41 -16.55 28.42
C VAL A 514 -15.69 -15.65 29.43
N SER A 515 -15.67 -16.06 30.69
CA SER A 515 -14.91 -15.39 31.76
C SER A 515 -13.43 -15.77 31.70
N VAL A 516 -12.54 -14.81 31.43
CA VAL A 516 -11.08 -15.03 31.45
C VAL A 516 -10.57 -14.99 32.90
N VAL A 517 -9.88 -16.05 33.32
CA VAL A 517 -9.31 -16.20 34.68
C VAL A 517 -7.78 -16.30 34.61
N PRO A 518 -7.03 -15.25 35.00
CA PRO A 518 -5.57 -15.30 35.10
C PRO A 518 -5.06 -16.38 36.05
N THR A 519 -4.05 -17.15 35.62
CA THR A 519 -3.49 -18.28 36.41
C THR A 519 -2.16 -18.00 37.09
N ASP A 520 -1.46 -16.91 36.75
CA ASP A 520 -0.11 -16.64 37.26
C ASP A 520 -0.11 -15.97 38.64
N SER A 521 0.90 -16.30 39.46
CA SER A 521 1.18 -15.64 40.73
C SER A 521 1.79 -14.25 40.53
N VAL A 522 1.28 -13.24 41.25
CA VAL A 522 1.80 -11.86 41.21
C VAL A 522 3.17 -11.71 41.90
N ASP A 523 3.54 -12.66 42.76
CA ASP A 523 4.78 -12.66 43.57
C ASP A 523 6.01 -13.13 42.77
N LEU A 524 6.38 -12.36 41.75
CA LEU A 524 7.61 -12.57 40.98
C LEU A 524 8.74 -11.72 41.57
N ALA A 525 9.76 -12.39 42.12
CA ALA A 525 10.98 -11.74 42.59
C ALA A 525 11.64 -10.93 41.45
N PRO A 526 11.90 -9.62 41.64
CA PRO A 526 12.37 -8.77 40.56
C PRO A 526 13.77 -9.17 40.09
N PRO A 527 14.04 -9.16 38.77
CA PRO A 527 15.34 -9.55 38.25
C PRO A 527 16.41 -8.53 38.66
N ALA A 528 17.53 -9.03 39.21
CA ALA A 528 18.68 -8.23 39.62
C ALA A 528 19.48 -7.73 38.40
N VAL A 529 18.93 -6.74 37.70
CA VAL A 529 19.49 -6.18 36.46
C VAL A 529 20.46 -5.03 36.76
N ASP A 530 21.72 -5.20 36.33
CA ASP A 530 22.69 -4.11 36.24
C ASP A 530 22.44 -3.21 35.03
N LEU A 531 22.67 -1.91 35.19
CA LEU A 531 22.51 -0.90 34.15
C LEU A 531 23.49 -1.11 32.99
N THR A 532 24.73 -1.48 33.25
CA THR A 532 25.75 -1.69 32.20
C THR A 532 25.37 -2.84 31.29
N ASN A 533 24.96 -3.96 31.88
CA ASN A 533 24.49 -5.14 31.15
C ASN A 533 23.20 -4.82 30.36
N ALA A 534 22.19 -4.21 31.00
CA ALA A 534 20.96 -3.80 30.33
C ALA A 534 21.21 -2.88 29.12
N MET A 535 22.20 -1.98 29.22
CA MET A 535 22.56 -1.08 28.12
C MET A 535 23.27 -1.79 26.98
N GLN A 536 24.15 -2.76 27.26
CA GLN A 536 24.76 -3.60 26.22
C GLN A 536 23.71 -4.47 25.51
N VAL A 537 22.74 -5.03 26.24
CA VAL A 537 21.61 -5.76 25.65
C VAL A 537 20.75 -4.83 24.79
N ALA A 538 20.39 -3.64 25.28
CA ALA A 538 19.58 -2.68 24.53
C ALA A 538 20.25 -2.22 23.21
N LEU A 539 21.54 -1.87 23.25
CA LEU A 539 22.29 -1.44 22.06
C LEU A 539 22.46 -2.57 21.01
N LYS A 540 22.33 -3.84 21.42
CA LYS A 540 22.40 -5.01 20.54
C LYS A 540 21.04 -5.45 20.01
N SER A 541 19.97 -5.30 20.79
CA SER A 541 18.67 -5.95 20.56
C SER A 541 17.53 -5.00 20.16
N ARG A 542 17.69 -3.67 20.26
CA ARG A 542 16.65 -2.69 19.88
C ARG A 542 16.43 -2.63 18.36
N PRO A 543 15.24 -2.97 17.84
CA PRO A 543 14.99 -2.98 16.39
C PRO A 543 15.11 -1.60 15.73
N GLU A 544 14.91 -0.50 16.45
CA GLU A 544 15.07 0.86 15.95
C GLU A 544 16.54 1.21 15.60
N LEU A 545 17.53 0.60 16.28
CA LEU A 545 18.95 0.71 15.87
C LEU A 545 19.19 -0.09 14.58
N GLN A 546 18.62 -1.29 14.46
CA GLN A 546 18.65 -2.07 13.22
C GLN A 546 18.00 -1.30 12.05
N GLN A 547 16.90 -0.58 12.29
CA GLN A 547 16.29 0.31 11.29
C GLN A 547 17.23 1.45 10.88
N SER A 548 17.97 2.05 11.83
CA SER A 548 18.99 3.07 11.55
C SER A 548 20.15 2.53 10.70
N ASP A 549 20.64 1.33 11.00
CA ASP A 549 21.70 0.66 10.22
C ASP A 549 21.24 0.27 8.81
N VAL A 550 19.98 -0.13 8.65
CA VAL A 550 19.38 -0.35 7.33
C VAL A 550 19.26 0.96 6.54
N ALA A 551 18.88 2.07 7.19
CA ALA A 551 18.84 3.39 6.55
C ALA A 551 20.24 3.87 6.13
N ALA A 552 21.27 3.64 6.96
CA ALA A 552 22.66 3.90 6.59
C ALA A 552 23.08 3.07 5.37
N ALA A 553 22.74 1.78 5.34
CA ALA A 553 23.07 0.90 4.22
C ALA A 553 22.26 1.20 2.93
N ILE A 554 21.10 1.84 3.01
CA ILE A 554 20.39 2.42 1.85
C ILE A 554 21.16 3.64 1.33
N ASN A 555 21.61 4.51 2.22
CA ASN A 555 22.42 5.67 1.86
C ASN A 555 23.78 5.26 1.24
N GLU A 556 24.43 4.19 1.70
CA GLU A 556 25.62 3.62 1.03
C GLU A 556 25.35 3.18 -0.41
N VAL A 557 24.18 2.59 -0.67
CA VAL A 557 23.75 2.17 -2.01
C VAL A 557 23.53 3.38 -2.92
N GLU A 558 22.96 4.47 -2.40
CA GLU A 558 22.84 5.75 -3.11
C GLU A 558 24.21 6.44 -3.33
N GLN A 559 25.10 6.47 -2.33
CA GLN A 559 26.49 6.96 -2.49
C GLN A 559 27.22 6.20 -3.60
N ARG A 560 27.08 4.87 -3.65
CA ARG A 560 27.68 4.01 -4.69
C ARG A 560 27.12 4.34 -6.07
N TYR A 561 25.82 4.60 -6.19
CA TYR A 561 25.20 5.01 -7.44
C TYR A 561 25.63 6.41 -7.88
N ALA A 562 25.60 7.40 -6.98
CA ALA A 562 26.04 8.77 -7.28
C ALA A 562 27.51 8.81 -7.72
N ARG A 563 28.39 7.99 -7.12
CA ARG A 563 29.80 7.83 -7.56
C ARG A 563 29.95 7.11 -8.92
N GLU A 564 28.96 6.35 -9.37
CA GLU A 564 28.92 5.87 -10.75
C GLU A 564 28.44 6.98 -11.71
N GLN A 565 27.49 7.81 -11.28
CA GLN A 565 26.91 8.89 -12.10
C GLN A 565 27.91 9.99 -12.48
N THR A 566 28.95 10.22 -11.67
CA THR A 566 30.03 11.18 -11.97
C THR A 566 30.92 10.76 -13.15
N LYS A 567 30.99 9.46 -13.46
CA LYS A 567 31.83 8.93 -14.55
C LYS A 567 31.31 9.34 -15.94
N PRO A 568 32.17 9.45 -16.96
CA PRO A 568 31.72 9.60 -18.33
C PRO A 568 30.99 8.34 -18.81
N GLN A 569 30.04 8.53 -19.72
CA GLN A 569 29.32 7.44 -20.36
C GLN A 569 30.11 7.00 -21.59
N VAL A 570 30.43 5.70 -21.64
CA VAL A 570 31.18 5.07 -22.73
C VAL A 570 30.55 3.71 -22.94
N ASP A 571 29.91 3.52 -24.08
CA ASP A 571 29.07 2.36 -24.37
C ASP A 571 29.57 1.66 -25.63
N LEU A 572 29.75 0.34 -25.57
CA LEU A 572 29.91 -0.50 -26.75
C LEU A 572 28.54 -0.68 -27.40
N VAL A 573 28.39 -0.26 -28.64
CA VAL A 573 27.18 -0.48 -29.45
C VAL A 573 27.47 -1.47 -30.56
N ALA A 574 26.63 -2.50 -30.65
CA ALA A 574 26.66 -3.48 -31.71
C ALA A 574 25.26 -3.63 -32.32
N SER A 575 25.13 -3.51 -33.63
CA SER A 575 23.92 -3.87 -34.36
C SER A 575 24.23 -4.86 -35.48
N TYR A 576 23.28 -5.75 -35.72
CA TYR A 576 23.28 -6.70 -36.83
C TYR A 576 21.88 -6.71 -37.45
N GLY A 577 21.78 -6.24 -38.68
CA GLY A 577 20.53 -6.21 -39.44
C GLY A 577 20.61 -7.11 -40.65
N THR A 578 19.50 -7.76 -40.98
CA THR A 578 19.23 -8.21 -42.35
C THR A 578 17.95 -7.55 -42.86
N VAL A 579 17.89 -7.29 -44.17
CA VAL A 579 16.75 -6.66 -44.83
C VAL A 579 16.24 -7.53 -45.97
N GLY A 580 14.92 -7.65 -46.06
CA GLY A 580 14.21 -8.25 -47.18
C GLY A 580 13.53 -7.16 -47.99
N LEU A 581 13.60 -7.26 -49.32
CA LEU A 581 12.75 -6.50 -50.22
C LEU A 581 12.25 -7.45 -51.30
N ALA A 582 10.95 -7.37 -51.58
CA ALA A 582 10.33 -7.92 -52.77
C ALA A 582 9.10 -7.09 -53.15
N GLY A 583 8.63 -7.20 -54.38
CA GLY A 583 7.35 -6.64 -54.80
C GLY A 583 6.86 -7.20 -56.13
N ALA A 584 5.63 -6.84 -56.50
CA ALA A 584 5.16 -7.06 -57.87
C ALA A 584 5.82 -6.04 -58.80
N LEU A 585 6.23 -6.47 -60.00
CA LEU A 585 6.72 -5.53 -61.02
C LEU A 585 5.61 -4.56 -61.40
N ASN A 586 5.91 -3.26 -61.37
CA ASN A 586 4.96 -2.22 -61.77
C ASN A 586 4.87 -2.14 -63.31
N THR A 587 4.11 -3.04 -63.91
CA THR A 587 3.90 -3.13 -65.37
C THR A 587 2.96 -2.05 -65.91
N SER A 588 2.28 -1.30 -65.04
CA SER A 588 1.23 -0.35 -65.39
C SER A 588 1.72 0.97 -66.01
N THR A 589 3.04 1.23 -65.97
CA THR A 589 3.62 2.51 -66.40
C THR A 589 4.88 2.28 -67.23
N SER A 590 4.83 2.67 -68.52
CA SER A 590 6.04 2.79 -69.33
C SER A 590 6.98 3.82 -68.69
N ASN A 591 8.27 3.52 -68.61
CA ASN A 591 9.25 4.43 -68.00
C ASN A 591 9.21 5.77 -68.75
N PRO A 592 8.88 6.91 -68.08
CA PRO A 592 8.57 8.16 -68.78
C PRO A 592 9.77 8.75 -69.52
N LEU A 593 11.00 8.41 -69.10
CA LEU A 593 12.24 8.80 -69.79
C LEU A 593 12.44 8.04 -71.10
N THR A 594 11.85 6.84 -71.23
CA THR A 594 11.79 6.11 -72.51
C THR A 594 10.58 6.53 -73.33
N ALA A 595 9.41 6.73 -72.70
CA ALA A 595 8.16 7.10 -73.35
C ALA A 595 8.25 8.44 -74.10
N SER A 596 8.95 9.44 -73.54
CA SER A 596 9.22 10.72 -74.20
C SER A 596 9.97 10.57 -75.55
N SER A 597 10.74 9.51 -75.71
CA SER A 597 11.47 9.19 -76.95
C SER A 597 10.72 8.25 -77.89
N THR A 598 9.65 7.58 -77.43
CA THR A 598 8.96 6.52 -78.19
C THR A 598 8.38 7.03 -79.49
N GLN A 599 7.57 8.11 -79.46
CA GLN A 599 6.97 8.68 -80.66
C GLN A 599 8.01 9.12 -81.70
N PHE A 600 9.11 9.72 -81.26
CA PHE A 600 10.21 10.15 -82.12
C PHE A 600 10.92 8.96 -82.79
N ARG A 601 11.21 7.91 -82.01
CA ARG A 601 11.82 6.68 -82.51
C ARG A 601 10.90 5.91 -83.46
N GLU A 602 9.59 5.90 -83.21
CA GLU A 602 8.59 5.31 -84.11
C GLU A 602 8.51 6.05 -85.44
N SER A 603 8.46 7.39 -85.43
CA SER A 603 8.49 8.20 -86.66
C SER A 603 9.76 7.98 -87.49
N ILE A 604 10.93 7.89 -86.85
CA ILE A 604 12.19 7.56 -87.54
C ILE A 604 12.16 6.13 -88.09
N ASN A 605 11.64 5.16 -87.33
CA ASN A 605 11.58 3.77 -87.78
C ASN A 605 10.60 3.57 -88.96
N GLN A 606 9.51 4.34 -89.03
CA GLN A 606 8.65 4.39 -90.22
C GLN A 606 9.39 4.98 -91.42
N LEU A 607 10.12 6.09 -91.25
CA LEU A 607 10.91 6.69 -92.33
C LEU A 607 11.99 5.72 -92.86
N ILE A 608 12.70 5.02 -91.96
CA ILE A 608 13.64 3.95 -92.32
C ILE A 608 12.94 2.84 -93.13
N GLY A 609 11.73 2.43 -92.72
CA GLY A 609 10.92 1.45 -93.44
C GLY A 609 10.51 1.87 -94.85
N VAL A 610 10.31 3.18 -95.08
CA VAL A 610 9.98 3.74 -96.41
C VAL A 610 11.22 3.86 -97.31
N VAL A 611 12.39 4.16 -96.74
CA VAL A 611 13.64 4.38 -97.51
C VAL A 611 14.35 3.06 -97.86
N ASN A 612 14.34 2.07 -96.97
CA ASN A 612 15.07 0.79 -97.16
C ASN A 612 14.77 0.00 -98.45
N PRO A 613 13.53 -0.04 -98.98
CA PRO A 613 13.24 -0.71 -100.25
C PRO A 613 13.95 -0.10 -101.47
N GLY A 614 14.40 1.16 -101.39
CA GLY A 614 15.16 1.84 -102.44
C GLY A 614 16.68 1.73 -102.31
N LEU A 615 17.19 1.08 -101.26
CA LEU A 615 18.63 0.96 -100.99
C LEU A 615 19.19 -0.41 -101.41
N PRO A 616 20.40 -0.48 -101.99
CA PRO A 616 20.99 -1.73 -102.43
C PRO A 616 21.33 -2.66 -101.25
N PRO A 617 21.41 -3.99 -101.47
CA PRO A 617 21.77 -4.95 -100.44
C PRO A 617 23.08 -4.57 -99.73
N GLY A 618 23.04 -4.52 -98.40
CA GLY A 618 24.17 -4.09 -97.57
C GLY A 618 24.25 -2.59 -97.23
N GLN A 619 23.36 -1.74 -97.79
CA GLN A 619 23.27 -0.31 -97.43
C GLN A 619 21.98 0.07 -96.68
N GLN A 620 21.12 -0.89 -96.35
CA GLN A 620 19.86 -0.65 -95.65
C GLN A 620 20.08 -0.15 -94.21
N LEU A 621 19.27 0.83 -93.79
CA LEU A 621 19.32 1.45 -92.47
C LEU A 621 18.66 0.54 -91.42
N VAL A 622 19.28 0.41 -90.25
CA VAL A 622 18.74 -0.41 -89.16
C VAL A 622 17.76 0.42 -88.30
N PRO A 623 16.51 -0.04 -88.07
CA PRO A 623 15.58 0.64 -87.18
C PRO A 623 16.14 0.81 -85.75
N ILE A 624 15.86 1.96 -85.13
CA ILE A 624 16.30 2.27 -83.77
C ILE A 624 15.64 1.29 -82.79
N PRO A 625 16.41 0.44 -82.09
CA PRO A 625 15.86 -0.57 -81.20
C PRO A 625 15.07 0.06 -80.04
N VAL A 626 14.17 -0.73 -79.45
CA VAL A 626 13.51 -0.35 -78.20
C VAL A 626 14.55 -0.45 -77.07
N PRO A 627 14.67 0.57 -76.18
CA PRO A 627 15.48 0.44 -74.97
C PRO A 627 15.09 -0.83 -74.22
N PRO A 628 16.06 -1.66 -73.77
CA PRO A 628 15.74 -2.91 -73.09
C PRO A 628 14.87 -2.63 -71.85
N PRO A 629 13.84 -3.45 -71.59
CA PRO A 629 12.99 -3.27 -70.42
C PRO A 629 13.84 -3.38 -69.15
N GLN A 630 13.51 -2.61 -68.11
CA GLN A 630 14.27 -2.59 -66.86
C GLN A 630 14.12 -3.93 -66.12
N THR A 631 15.11 -4.82 -66.27
CA THR A 631 15.16 -6.11 -65.60
C THR A 631 15.63 -5.95 -64.15
N LEU A 632 14.70 -6.06 -63.19
CA LEU A 632 15.09 -6.23 -61.79
C LEU A 632 15.61 -7.66 -61.54
N PRO A 633 16.58 -7.85 -60.63
CA PRO A 633 16.99 -9.18 -60.19
C PRO A 633 15.79 -9.97 -59.66
N GLY A 634 15.58 -11.19 -60.16
CA GLY A 634 14.39 -12.00 -59.83
C GLY A 634 14.17 -12.25 -58.33
N ILE A 635 15.23 -12.18 -57.52
CA ILE A 635 15.11 -12.22 -56.05
C ILE A 635 14.25 -11.09 -55.46
N LEU A 636 14.11 -9.95 -56.14
CA LEU A 636 13.28 -8.81 -55.71
C LEU A 636 11.84 -8.86 -56.26
N VAL A 637 11.52 -9.85 -57.10
CA VAL A 637 10.20 -9.98 -57.73
C VAL A 637 9.40 -11.06 -57.02
N GLY A 638 8.28 -10.68 -56.40
CA GLY A 638 7.42 -11.58 -55.64
C GLY A 638 6.57 -10.88 -54.58
N GLY A 639 5.81 -11.67 -53.82
CA GLY A 639 5.04 -11.17 -52.67
C GLY A 639 5.87 -11.06 -51.39
N GLU A 640 5.20 -10.80 -50.28
CA GLU A 640 5.78 -10.71 -48.93
C GLU A 640 6.68 -11.92 -48.59
N GLY A 641 6.24 -13.14 -48.90
CA GLY A 641 7.02 -14.37 -48.69
C GLY A 641 8.39 -14.38 -49.41
N GLN A 642 8.54 -13.68 -50.53
CA GLN A 642 9.84 -13.52 -51.20
C GLN A 642 10.75 -12.52 -50.45
N SER A 643 10.17 -11.47 -49.85
CA SER A 643 10.90 -10.56 -48.96
C SER A 643 11.39 -11.29 -47.71
N LEU A 644 10.51 -12.04 -47.05
CA LEU A 644 10.86 -12.89 -45.90
C LEU A 644 11.85 -14.00 -46.27
N THR A 645 11.82 -14.51 -47.50
CA THR A 645 12.84 -15.44 -48.02
C THR A 645 14.19 -14.76 -48.21
N ASN A 646 14.25 -13.52 -48.72
CA ASN A 646 15.49 -12.75 -48.81
C ASN A 646 16.10 -12.43 -47.43
N LEU A 647 15.22 -12.12 -46.48
CA LEU A 647 15.53 -11.86 -45.07
C LEU A 647 16.09 -13.12 -44.38
N GLY A 648 15.36 -14.24 -44.43
CA GLY A 648 15.78 -15.51 -43.83
C GLY A 648 17.02 -16.13 -44.49
N ALA A 649 17.20 -15.91 -45.79
CA ALA A 649 18.43 -16.25 -46.50
C ALA A 649 19.58 -15.25 -46.27
N ASN A 650 19.39 -14.22 -45.44
CA ASN A 650 20.41 -13.27 -45.00
C ASN A 650 21.18 -12.61 -46.17
N ARG A 651 20.48 -12.34 -47.28
CA ARG A 651 21.08 -11.92 -48.55
C ARG A 651 21.62 -10.50 -48.51
N PHE A 652 20.85 -9.61 -47.90
CA PHE A 652 21.21 -8.22 -47.66
C PHE A 652 21.36 -8.06 -46.14
N LYS A 653 22.57 -7.68 -45.71
CA LYS A 653 22.95 -7.60 -44.30
C LYS A 653 23.78 -6.35 -44.04
N ASP A 654 23.51 -5.72 -42.91
CA ASP A 654 24.29 -4.61 -42.34
C ASP A 654 24.78 -5.03 -40.95
N PHE A 655 25.96 -4.58 -40.56
CA PHE A 655 26.44 -4.76 -39.20
C PHE A 655 27.32 -3.58 -38.79
N ARG A 656 27.12 -3.12 -37.56
CA ARG A 656 27.87 -2.01 -36.98
C ARG A 656 28.40 -2.43 -35.63
N VAL A 657 29.68 -2.20 -35.40
CA VAL A 657 30.28 -2.26 -34.06
C VAL A 657 31.02 -0.96 -33.85
N GLY A 658 30.76 -0.29 -32.74
CA GLY A 658 31.35 1.01 -32.43
C GLY A 658 31.32 1.31 -30.93
N VAL A 659 31.99 2.38 -30.54
CA VAL A 659 31.97 2.87 -29.15
C VAL A 659 31.42 4.29 -29.15
N THR A 660 30.35 4.51 -28.40
CA THR A 660 29.76 5.83 -28.18
C THR A 660 30.36 6.43 -26.92
N VAL A 661 31.01 7.59 -27.05
CA VAL A 661 31.63 8.32 -25.93
C VAL A 661 30.85 9.61 -25.68
N ASN A 662 30.30 9.75 -24.48
CA ASN A 662 29.66 10.97 -23.98
C ASN A 662 30.43 11.45 -22.74
N LEU A 663 31.30 12.43 -22.96
CA LEU A 663 32.19 13.03 -21.97
C LEU A 663 31.71 14.46 -21.64
N PRO A 664 30.89 14.65 -20.59
CA PRO A 664 30.49 15.98 -20.16
C PRO A 664 31.69 16.72 -19.55
N PHE A 665 32.02 17.90 -20.08
CA PHE A 665 33.17 18.71 -19.62
C PHE A 665 33.09 19.13 -18.13
N ARG A 666 31.89 19.19 -17.56
CA ARG A 666 31.62 19.39 -16.12
C ARG A 666 30.40 18.54 -15.75
N ASN A 667 30.45 17.81 -14.64
CA ASN A 667 29.38 16.88 -14.23
C ASN A 667 28.76 17.27 -12.87
N THR A 668 28.60 18.58 -12.67
CA THR A 668 28.27 19.20 -11.38
C THR A 668 26.95 18.72 -10.78
N THR A 669 25.98 18.30 -11.59
CA THR A 669 24.74 17.67 -11.09
C THR A 669 25.02 16.33 -10.39
N ALA A 670 25.89 15.47 -10.94
CA ALA A 670 26.26 14.20 -10.32
C ALA A 670 27.20 14.40 -9.11
N GLU A 671 28.10 15.39 -9.19
CA GLU A 671 28.96 15.80 -8.08
C GLU A 671 28.13 16.30 -6.88
N ALA A 672 27.12 17.14 -7.12
CA ALA A 672 26.19 17.63 -6.11
C ALA A 672 25.29 16.52 -5.54
N GLN A 673 24.85 15.57 -6.36
CA GLN A 673 24.13 14.38 -5.89
C GLN A 673 25.01 13.51 -4.97
N LEU A 674 26.28 13.28 -5.32
CA LEU A 674 27.22 12.58 -4.46
C LEU A 674 27.47 13.35 -3.15
N GLY A 675 27.70 14.68 -3.23
CA GLY A 675 27.83 15.55 -2.06
C GLY A 675 26.63 15.47 -1.12
N ARG A 676 25.41 15.48 -1.67
CA ARG A 676 24.18 15.28 -0.90
C ARG A 676 24.17 13.93 -0.18
N THR A 677 24.49 12.82 -0.86
CA THR A 677 24.51 11.50 -0.21
C THR A 677 25.52 11.40 0.94
N LEU A 678 26.62 12.16 0.90
CA LEU A 678 27.58 12.26 2.00
C LEU A 678 27.04 13.07 3.20
N VAL A 679 26.31 14.16 2.95
CA VAL A 679 25.61 14.92 4.00
C VAL A 679 24.49 14.07 4.63
N ASP A 680 23.72 13.35 3.81
CA ASP A 680 22.67 12.43 4.30
C ASP A 680 23.27 11.28 5.15
N ARG A 681 24.49 10.79 4.83
CA ARG A 681 25.22 9.83 5.68
C ARG A 681 25.51 10.39 7.07
N ASP A 682 26.06 11.60 7.13
CA ASP A 682 26.45 12.24 8.39
C ASP A 682 25.22 12.64 9.22
N ARG A 683 24.12 13.02 8.57
CA ARG A 683 22.80 13.17 9.19
C ARG A 683 22.32 11.86 9.81
N ILE A 684 22.37 10.73 9.09
CA ILE A 684 21.94 9.42 9.61
C ILE A 684 22.78 9.03 10.83
N ARG A 685 24.10 9.28 10.81
CA ARG A 685 24.96 9.05 11.99
C ARG A 685 24.48 9.86 13.20
N THR A 686 24.22 11.15 13.06
CA THR A 686 23.76 11.97 14.20
C THR A 686 22.33 11.64 14.64
N GLN A 687 21.47 11.16 13.73
CA GLN A 687 20.17 10.59 14.11
C GLN A 687 20.32 9.27 14.89
N ARG A 688 21.34 8.44 14.58
CA ARG A 688 21.69 7.26 15.38
C ARG A 688 22.25 7.64 16.75
N GLU A 689 23.17 8.61 16.82
CA GLU A 689 23.72 9.14 18.08
C GLU A 689 22.59 9.64 19.01
N GLN A 690 21.59 10.35 18.46
CA GLN A 690 20.39 10.77 19.19
C GLN A 690 19.53 9.58 19.65
N LEU A 691 19.38 8.55 18.81
CA LEU A 691 18.59 7.35 19.14
C LEU A 691 19.23 6.52 20.26
N GLU A 692 20.56 6.39 20.26
CA GLU A 692 21.32 5.73 21.34
C GLU A 692 21.16 6.49 22.67
N GLN A 693 21.14 7.83 22.65
CA GLN A 693 20.83 8.65 23.82
C GLN A 693 19.38 8.45 24.32
N LEU A 694 18.40 8.34 23.41
CA LEU A 694 17.00 8.06 23.79
C LEU A 694 16.84 6.66 24.39
N ILE A 695 17.51 5.65 23.84
CA ILE A 695 17.55 4.29 24.41
C ILE A 695 18.22 4.29 25.79
N GLN A 696 19.28 5.08 25.98
CA GLN A 696 19.91 5.28 27.30
C GLN A 696 18.93 5.88 28.33
N VAL A 697 18.09 6.82 27.92
CA VAL A 697 17.05 7.39 28.81
C VAL A 697 15.95 6.37 29.11
N ASP A 698 15.43 5.68 28.09
CA ASP A 698 14.34 4.70 28.24
C ASP A 698 14.74 3.53 29.16
N VAL A 699 15.95 2.97 29.00
CA VAL A 699 16.45 1.89 29.89
C VAL A 699 16.72 2.37 31.31
N ARG A 700 17.30 3.57 31.49
CA ARG A 700 17.50 4.13 32.84
C ARG A 700 16.17 4.36 33.55
N ASN A 701 15.17 4.87 32.82
CA ASN A 701 13.83 5.08 33.34
C ASN A 701 13.15 3.75 33.70
N ALA A 702 13.23 2.73 32.85
CA ALA A 702 12.64 1.41 33.12
C ALA A 702 13.29 0.71 34.34
N ILE A 703 14.62 0.76 34.48
CA ILE A 703 15.31 0.23 35.67
C ILE A 703 14.91 1.01 36.93
N GLN A 704 14.80 2.34 36.84
CA GLN A 704 14.33 3.16 37.95
C GLN A 704 12.87 2.87 38.30
N GLN A 705 12.00 2.61 37.32
CA GLN A 705 10.61 2.19 37.54
C GLN A 705 10.54 0.85 38.28
N VAL A 706 11.28 -0.17 37.86
CA VAL A 706 11.34 -1.48 38.57
C VAL A 706 11.78 -1.29 40.03
N ARG A 707 12.89 -0.58 40.27
CA ARG A 707 13.39 -0.30 41.64
C ARG A 707 12.39 0.52 42.48
N THR A 708 11.67 1.44 41.86
CA THR A 708 10.64 2.26 42.52
C THR A 708 9.39 1.43 42.83
N ALA A 709 8.96 0.55 41.94
CA ALA A 709 7.83 -0.35 42.14
C ALA A 709 8.12 -1.38 43.24
N GLU A 710 9.32 -1.96 43.26
CA GLU A 710 9.78 -2.85 44.33
C GLU A 710 9.80 -2.12 45.69
N SER A 711 10.33 -0.90 45.73
CA SER A 711 10.35 -0.09 46.95
C SER A 711 8.95 0.28 47.44
N ARG A 712 8.03 0.61 46.50
CA ARG A 712 6.60 0.86 46.78
C ARG A 712 5.91 -0.40 47.31
N LEU A 713 6.20 -1.58 46.76
CA LEU A 713 5.65 -2.85 47.22
C LEU A 713 6.05 -3.14 48.67
N ARG A 714 7.35 -3.05 48.99
CA ARG A 714 7.84 -3.22 50.37
C ARG A 714 7.18 -2.23 51.35
N ALA A 715 7.02 -0.97 50.94
CA ALA A 715 6.36 0.06 51.75
C ALA A 715 4.85 -0.20 51.92
N ALA A 716 4.16 -0.65 50.87
CA ALA A 716 2.72 -0.94 50.90
C ALA A 716 2.38 -2.18 51.72
N ALA A 717 3.19 -3.24 51.65
CA ALA A 717 3.05 -4.43 52.49
C ALA A 717 3.26 -4.08 53.99
N ALA A 718 4.27 -3.27 54.30
CA ALA A 718 4.48 -2.76 55.66
C ALA A 718 3.30 -1.89 56.14
N ALA A 719 2.77 -1.01 55.28
CA ALA A 719 1.60 -0.19 55.59
C ALA A 719 0.35 -1.04 55.83
N ARG A 720 0.08 -2.06 55.00
CA ARG A 720 -1.02 -3.02 55.19
C ARG A 720 -0.91 -3.75 56.54
N SER A 721 0.29 -4.21 56.91
CA SER A 721 0.53 -4.89 58.19
C SER A 721 0.27 -3.95 59.38
N ALA A 722 0.72 -2.69 59.29
CA ALA A 722 0.46 -1.68 60.29
C ALA A 722 -1.04 -1.32 60.40
N SER A 723 -1.76 -1.16 59.28
CA SER A 723 -3.20 -0.91 59.28
C SER A 723 -4.00 -2.08 59.87
N GLU A 724 -3.55 -3.32 59.66
CA GLU A 724 -4.17 -4.53 60.21
C GLU A 724 -3.98 -4.63 61.72
N GLN A 725 -2.78 -4.30 62.21
CA GLN A 725 -2.51 -4.15 63.65
C GLN A 725 -3.30 -3.00 64.28
N GLN A 726 -3.49 -1.89 63.57
CA GLN A 726 -4.34 -0.78 64.05
C GLN A 726 -5.81 -1.21 64.15
N TYR A 727 -6.39 -1.75 63.08
CA TYR A 727 -7.78 -2.22 63.06
C TYR A 727 -8.09 -3.25 64.16
N THR A 728 -7.25 -4.29 64.27
CA THR A 728 -7.40 -5.32 65.31
C THR A 728 -7.14 -4.80 66.73
N SER A 729 -6.45 -3.67 66.91
CA SER A 729 -6.27 -3.03 68.21
C SER A 729 -7.40 -2.06 68.54
N GLU A 730 -7.96 -1.36 67.55
CA GLU A 730 -9.07 -0.43 67.76
C GLU A 730 -10.38 -1.18 68.02
N GLN A 731 -10.61 -2.31 67.34
CA GLN A 731 -11.73 -3.22 67.65
C GLN A 731 -11.66 -3.69 69.12
N ARG A 732 -10.49 -4.14 69.59
CA ARG A 732 -10.29 -4.56 70.99
C ARG A 732 -10.49 -3.43 72.01
N LYS A 733 -10.34 -2.15 71.62
CA LYS A 733 -10.72 -1.01 72.47
C LYS A 733 -12.23 -0.76 72.44
N LEU A 734 -12.88 -0.88 71.29
CA LEU A 734 -14.34 -0.75 71.18
C LEU A 734 -15.04 -1.81 72.05
N ASP A 735 -14.59 -3.06 71.98
CA ASP A 735 -15.07 -4.17 72.83
C ASP A 735 -14.82 -3.94 74.33
N ALA A 736 -13.92 -3.02 74.69
CA ALA A 736 -13.62 -2.60 76.06
C ALA A 736 -14.23 -1.24 76.45
N GLY A 737 -15.07 -0.63 75.61
CA GLY A 737 -15.66 0.70 75.84
C GLY A 737 -14.66 1.87 75.76
N GLN A 738 -13.48 1.67 75.18
CA GLN A 738 -12.37 2.64 75.11
C GLN A 738 -12.17 3.25 73.70
N SER A 739 -13.07 2.99 72.76
CA SER A 739 -13.06 3.58 71.42
C SER A 739 -14.50 3.74 70.90
N THR A 740 -14.65 4.33 69.70
CA THR A 740 -15.95 4.58 69.05
C THR A 740 -16.08 3.75 67.78
N VAL A 741 -17.32 3.46 67.37
CA VAL A 741 -17.60 2.81 66.09
C VAL A 741 -16.99 3.59 64.92
N PHE A 742 -17.06 4.92 64.94
CA PHE A 742 -16.42 5.79 63.95
C PHE A 742 -14.92 5.47 63.77
N LEU A 743 -14.17 5.33 64.86
CA LEU A 743 -12.73 4.99 64.79
C LEU A 743 -12.50 3.60 64.20
N VAL A 744 -13.33 2.60 64.55
CA VAL A 744 -13.20 1.25 63.98
C VAL A 744 -13.51 1.24 62.47
N LEU A 745 -14.56 1.93 62.02
CA LEU A 745 -14.91 2.06 60.59
C LEU A 745 -13.85 2.85 59.80
N GLU A 746 -13.22 3.86 60.42
CA GLU A 746 -12.05 4.56 59.85
C GLU A 746 -10.87 3.59 59.65
N ARG A 747 -10.51 2.78 60.68
CA ARG A 747 -9.42 1.80 60.56
C ARG A 747 -9.74 0.67 59.58
N GLN A 748 -11.00 0.25 59.48
CA GLN A 748 -11.46 -0.72 58.47
C GLN A 748 -11.27 -0.17 57.05
N THR A 749 -11.69 1.07 56.82
CA THR A 749 -11.49 1.78 55.54
C THR A 749 -10.01 1.93 55.19
N ALA A 750 -9.18 2.27 56.19
CA ALA A 750 -7.73 2.37 56.02
C ALA A 750 -7.09 1.02 55.68
N LEU A 751 -7.50 -0.08 56.31
CA LEU A 751 -7.02 -1.44 56.01
C LEU A 751 -7.42 -1.89 54.59
N THR A 752 -8.68 -1.70 54.19
CA THR A 752 -9.13 -2.00 52.81
C THR A 752 -8.33 -1.21 51.78
N THR A 753 -8.09 0.08 52.05
CA THR A 753 -7.26 0.96 51.21
C THR A 753 -5.80 0.47 51.14
N ALA A 754 -5.23 0.03 52.26
CA ALA A 754 -3.87 -0.50 52.32
C ALA A 754 -3.73 -1.82 51.55
N ARG A 755 -4.68 -2.76 51.68
CA ARG A 755 -4.74 -4.00 50.87
C ARG A 755 -4.80 -3.70 49.37
N GLY A 756 -5.65 -2.75 48.95
CA GLY A 756 -5.74 -2.32 47.54
C GLY A 756 -4.46 -1.66 47.02
N ASN A 757 -3.75 -0.89 47.86
CA ASN A 757 -2.47 -0.28 47.51
C ASN A 757 -1.32 -1.28 47.43
N GLU A 758 -1.30 -2.30 48.30
CA GLU A 758 -0.36 -3.43 48.25
C GLU A 758 -0.53 -4.22 46.94
N LEU A 759 -1.77 -4.64 46.64
CA LEU A 759 -2.11 -5.31 45.38
C LEU A 759 -1.69 -4.49 44.14
N ARG A 760 -1.96 -3.18 44.15
CA ARG A 760 -1.54 -2.30 43.04
C ARG A 760 -0.02 -2.34 42.87
N ALA A 761 0.74 -2.20 43.96
CA ALA A 761 2.20 -2.23 43.91
C ALA A 761 2.76 -3.58 43.40
N GLN A 762 2.12 -4.71 43.73
CA GLN A 762 2.49 -6.04 43.18
C GLN A 762 2.31 -6.08 41.65
N THR A 763 1.15 -5.64 41.14
CA THR A 763 0.89 -5.65 39.68
C THR A 763 1.73 -4.61 38.92
N GLU A 764 1.97 -3.44 39.49
CA GLU A 764 2.84 -2.40 38.92
C GLU A 764 4.31 -2.85 38.80
N LEU A 765 4.82 -3.67 39.75
CA LEU A 765 6.15 -4.27 39.63
C LEU A 765 6.26 -5.18 38.41
N ASN A 766 5.24 -6.00 38.17
CA ASN A 766 5.20 -6.90 37.01
C ASN A 766 5.08 -6.14 35.68
N LYS A 767 4.30 -5.05 35.63
CA LYS A 767 4.26 -4.13 34.48
C LYS A 767 5.61 -3.44 34.26
N ALA A 768 6.30 -2.99 35.31
CA ALA A 768 7.63 -2.40 35.20
C ALA A 768 8.68 -3.40 34.66
N ILE A 769 8.56 -4.69 34.98
CA ILE A 769 9.41 -5.76 34.42
C ILE A 769 9.14 -5.94 32.92
N ALA A 770 7.87 -5.96 32.48
CA ALA A 770 7.51 -5.97 31.05
C ALA A 770 8.06 -4.73 30.32
N ASP A 771 7.94 -3.55 30.92
CA ASP A 771 8.48 -2.30 30.39
C ASP A 771 10.01 -2.30 30.29
N LEU A 772 10.72 -3.00 31.19
CA LEU A 772 12.16 -3.22 31.10
C LEU A 772 12.54 -4.23 30.00
N GLN A 773 11.72 -5.25 29.75
CA GLN A 773 11.89 -6.19 28.63
C GLN A 773 11.71 -5.47 27.28
N ARG A 774 10.72 -4.56 27.19
CA ARG A 774 10.56 -3.63 26.06
C ARG A 774 11.78 -2.71 25.95
N ALA A 775 12.18 -2.06 27.04
CA ALA A 775 13.24 -1.06 27.03
C ALA A 775 14.62 -1.65 26.68
N THR A 776 14.86 -2.94 26.95
CA THR A 776 16.08 -3.64 26.53
C THR A 776 15.96 -4.36 25.19
N GLY A 777 14.79 -4.32 24.53
CA GLY A 777 14.54 -4.99 23.26
C GLY A 777 14.50 -6.53 23.34
N ASN A 778 14.59 -7.12 24.55
CA ASN A 778 14.76 -8.56 24.73
C ASN A 778 13.46 -9.33 25.01
N ALA A 779 12.30 -8.65 24.99
CA ALA A 779 10.99 -9.26 25.29
C ALA A 779 10.71 -10.54 24.48
N LEU A 780 11.17 -10.62 23.23
CA LEU A 780 11.07 -11.85 22.41
C LEU A 780 11.87 -13.01 23.02
N GLU A 781 13.13 -12.77 23.39
CA GLU A 781 14.02 -13.79 23.97
C GLU A 781 13.53 -14.26 25.35
N GLN A 782 13.13 -13.32 26.22
CA GLN A 782 12.62 -13.61 27.55
C GLN A 782 11.35 -14.47 27.53
N ASN A 783 10.42 -14.18 26.60
CA ASN A 783 9.20 -14.97 26.40
C ASN A 783 9.41 -16.20 25.48
N ARG A 784 10.65 -16.51 25.08
CA ARG A 784 11.06 -17.64 24.21
C ARG A 784 10.37 -17.66 22.83
N VAL A 785 10.14 -16.48 22.27
CA VAL A 785 9.50 -16.21 20.99
C VAL A 785 10.54 -16.23 19.86
N GLU A 786 10.47 -17.23 18.96
CA GLU A 786 11.27 -17.23 17.74
C GLU A 786 10.46 -16.70 16.55
N ILE A 787 10.83 -15.51 16.04
CA ILE A 787 10.32 -14.98 14.77
C ILE A 787 10.99 -15.73 13.62
N ARG A 788 10.22 -16.63 12.98
CA ARG A 788 10.64 -17.40 11.81
C ARG A 788 9.87 -16.94 10.57
N LEU A 789 10.49 -16.06 9.78
CA LEU A 789 10.15 -15.88 8.36
C LEU A 789 10.53 -17.16 7.60
N LYS A 790 9.83 -17.49 6.51
CA LYS A 790 9.83 -18.82 5.90
C LYS A 790 10.03 -18.80 4.39
#